data_AF-A0A8S1ZY15-F1
#
_entry.id   AF-A0A8S1ZY15-F1
#
_cell.length_a   1.000
_cell.length_b   1.000
_cell.length_c   1.000
_cell.angle_alpha   90.00
_cell.angle_beta   90.00
_cell.angle_gamma   90.00
#
_symmetry.space_group_name_H-M   'P 1'
#
loop_
_entity.id
_entity.type
_entity.pdbx_description
1 polymer ?
#
loop_
_entity_poly.entity_id
_entity_poly.type
_entity_poly.pdbx_seq_one_letter_code
_entity_poly.pdbx_strand_id
1 'polypeptide(L)'
;MECAARGFATRCVGPPTRRCGQCGAVAYCSVSHQSSHWSYHKEECERLEEQMRRVDLLNDFPFTFTEETTVQVSQKHESRCLFLSKRELHRVGMWMYECNCGASAGSLAHDSLRYEGWHLPSSSCPCRGPLSPVTKQLCSWTDYFEWRKLPLDSPVALLLHWPLTIYHAIQVIGMGNLTPQISDELRIHYLGPQKELGQLGVFAELQALFPGLRIHVELVGPDVPQHMDGEMISLSRYSPCMEEECECNYSSEISGNESACSPAVSLQLHRGFYHDRYTDITKNSPPPHIVIAPNAGIVAYPSWLPTIELIKEIKVPAVFSDYCEEACHLAACCIKTITGQPLSLPIELNPFRQPMAVEESPLFIPCYSNCFIFAIFHNAVDLLPVFIGSVTPNNVSIEWKGACFNGNEARLDITGSDRDVPGLGGGVLHLKTSKAHSLTCMDLYVFATPYRITWDYYFSARDHTLNFDSWEEKAELEYVKEHGVSVFLMPSGMLGTLLSLIDVLPLFSNTAWGQSANLAFLTKHMGATFEKRSQPWRSMINPDDVHSGDFLAVSKIRGRWGGFETLEKWVTGAFAGHTAVCLKDDLGNLWVGESGHENEKGEEIIVVIPWDEWWDLTLKDNSNPQVALLPLHPVIREKFNNTAAWEYARSMLGKPYGYHNMIFSWIDTLGDNYPPPLDAHLVISVMSMWTRVQPAYAANMWNEALNKRLGTEDLDLYGILEETARRGMSFDELLTIPEQDEWVYSDGKSTTCVAFILAMYKAAGVFGPLADHIQVTEFTIRDAYTLKLFESNQTRLPSWCNTEEEKLDFCQILGEYRMELPGYNTIDPYPNMNQNCPSLPPNYERPSKC
;
A
#
# COMPACT_ATOMS: atom_id res chain seq x y z
N MET A 1 16.52 -3.90 -38.72
CA MET A 1 17.69 -3.44 -37.96
C MET A 1 18.40 -2.32 -38.70
N GLU A 2 18.42 -1.14 -38.10
CA GLU A 2 19.13 0.03 -38.63
C GLU A 2 20.46 0.23 -37.91
N CYS A 3 21.41 0.93 -38.54
CA CYS A 3 22.63 1.33 -37.87
C CYS A 3 22.29 2.38 -36.81
N ALA A 4 22.71 2.19 -35.55
CA ALA A 4 22.40 3.14 -34.48
C ALA A 4 23.00 4.55 -34.70
N ALA A 5 24.07 4.64 -35.49
CA ALA A 5 24.66 5.92 -35.90
C ALA A 5 24.05 6.50 -37.19
N ARG A 6 22.90 5.99 -37.65
CA ARG A 6 22.24 6.51 -38.85
C ARG A 6 21.86 7.97 -38.62
N GLY A 7 22.33 8.86 -39.50
CA GLY A 7 22.14 10.31 -39.37
C GLY A 7 23.32 11.05 -38.72
N PHE A 8 24.31 10.34 -38.16
CA PHE A 8 25.60 10.93 -37.82
C PHE A 8 26.38 11.26 -39.09
N ALA A 9 27.35 12.18 -39.00
CA ALA A 9 28.01 12.93 -40.08
C ALA A 9 28.51 12.16 -41.34
N THR A 10 28.50 10.82 -41.35
CA THR A 10 28.92 9.98 -42.48
C THR A 10 27.84 8.97 -42.88
N ARG A 11 27.69 8.68 -44.18
CA ARG A 11 26.68 7.74 -44.70
C ARG A 11 26.94 6.30 -44.22
N CYS A 12 25.87 5.52 -44.05
CA CYS A 12 25.97 4.09 -43.74
C CYS A 12 26.65 3.34 -44.90
N VAL A 13 27.52 2.39 -44.55
CA VAL A 13 28.33 1.61 -45.51
C VAL A 13 27.79 0.20 -45.80
N GLY A 14 26.65 -0.16 -45.21
CA GLY A 14 26.03 -1.48 -45.35
C GLY A 14 25.07 -1.82 -44.21
N PRO A 15 24.54 -3.05 -44.14
CA PRO A 15 23.72 -3.50 -43.02
C PRO A 15 24.51 -3.51 -41.70
N PRO A 16 23.87 -3.27 -40.54
CA PRO A 16 24.53 -3.24 -39.25
C PRO A 16 24.85 -4.67 -38.76
N THR A 17 26.05 -5.16 -39.09
CA THR A 17 26.50 -6.52 -38.72
C THR A 17 27.35 -6.54 -37.45
N ARG A 18 27.80 -5.39 -36.95
CA ARG A 18 28.64 -5.29 -35.75
C ARG A 18 27.78 -4.93 -34.54
N ARG A 19 27.65 -5.85 -33.58
CA ARG A 19 27.02 -5.60 -32.29
C ARG A 19 28.02 -4.97 -31.32
N CYS A 20 27.54 -4.17 -30.37
CA CYS A 20 28.36 -3.77 -29.23
C CYS A 20 28.87 -5.01 -28.49
N GLY A 21 30.16 -5.05 -28.16
CA GLY A 21 30.77 -6.19 -27.46
C GLY A 21 30.38 -6.31 -25.98
N GLN A 22 29.83 -5.24 -25.39
CA GLN A 22 29.36 -5.24 -24.01
C GLN A 22 27.86 -5.54 -23.95
N CYS A 23 27.00 -4.59 -24.32
CA CYS A 23 25.56 -4.78 -24.19
C CYS A 23 24.96 -5.78 -25.19
N GLY A 24 25.58 -5.97 -26.36
CA GLY A 24 25.00 -6.74 -27.46
C GLY A 24 23.74 -6.14 -28.10
N ALA A 25 22.99 -5.25 -27.45
CA ALA A 25 21.72 -4.72 -27.95
C ALA A 25 21.85 -3.82 -29.20
N VAL A 26 22.92 -3.01 -29.26
CA VAL A 26 23.09 -1.98 -30.31
C VAL A 26 23.96 -2.50 -31.46
N ALA A 27 23.59 -2.17 -32.70
CA ALA A 27 24.33 -2.58 -33.89
C ALA A 27 24.74 -1.43 -34.82
N TYR A 28 25.89 -1.62 -35.48
CA TYR A 28 26.57 -0.64 -36.31
C TYR A 28 26.99 -1.23 -37.65
N CYS A 29 26.97 -0.42 -38.71
CA CYS A 29 27.48 -0.82 -40.02
C CYS A 29 29.01 -0.68 -40.14
N SER A 30 29.67 0.05 -39.24
CA SER A 30 31.13 0.23 -39.25
C SER A 30 31.70 0.59 -37.87
N VAL A 31 33.02 0.42 -37.70
CA VAL A 31 33.75 0.88 -36.50
C VAL A 31 33.63 2.40 -36.34
N SER A 32 33.72 3.15 -37.44
CA SER A 32 33.60 4.61 -37.41
C SER A 32 32.25 5.06 -36.83
N HIS A 33 31.17 4.38 -37.19
CA HIS A 33 29.82 4.65 -36.67
C HIS A 33 29.67 4.27 -35.20
N GLN A 34 30.29 3.16 -34.79
CA GLN A 34 30.36 2.80 -33.37
C GLN A 34 31.10 3.85 -32.56
N SER A 35 32.27 4.30 -33.02
CA SER A 35 33.05 5.34 -32.35
C SER A 35 32.33 6.69 -32.31
N SER A 36 31.61 7.07 -33.36
CA SER A 36 30.87 8.35 -33.40
C SER A 36 29.63 8.34 -32.50
N HIS A 37 28.97 7.20 -32.33
CA HIS A 37 27.79 7.08 -31.48
C HIS A 37 28.13 6.79 -30.01
N TRP A 38 29.38 6.38 -29.71
CA TRP A 38 29.79 5.92 -28.38
C TRP A 38 29.52 6.93 -27.26
N SER A 39 29.62 8.24 -27.51
CA SER A 39 29.34 9.26 -26.49
C SER A 39 27.90 9.22 -25.97
N TYR A 40 26.94 8.84 -26.81
CA TYR A 40 25.53 8.70 -26.45
C TYR A 40 25.26 7.30 -25.89
N HIS A 41 25.72 6.28 -26.60
CA HIS A 41 25.50 4.89 -26.22
C HIS A 41 26.19 4.51 -24.89
N LYS A 42 27.29 5.15 -24.49
CA LYS A 42 28.01 4.81 -23.26
C LYS A 42 27.12 4.86 -22.02
N GLU A 43 26.20 5.83 -21.95
CA GLU A 43 25.28 6.00 -20.81
C GLU A 43 24.13 4.95 -20.82
N GLU A 44 23.82 4.39 -21.99
CA GLU A 44 22.78 3.38 -22.17
C GLU A 44 23.33 1.95 -22.10
N CYS A 45 24.62 1.76 -22.41
CA CYS A 45 25.22 0.45 -22.64
C CYS A 45 25.13 -0.47 -21.42
N GLU A 46 25.35 0.04 -20.22
CA GLU A 46 25.24 -0.76 -18.99
C GLU A 46 23.80 -1.21 -18.73
N ARG A 47 22.82 -0.31 -18.88
CA ARG A 47 21.39 -0.61 -18.75
C ARG A 47 20.93 -1.64 -19.78
N LEU A 48 21.33 -1.47 -21.04
CA LEU A 48 21.02 -2.41 -22.11
C LEU A 48 21.69 -3.78 -21.91
N GLU A 49 22.87 -3.82 -21.29
CA GLU A 49 23.53 -5.08 -20.90
C GLU A 49 22.69 -5.84 -19.86
N GLU A 50 22.17 -5.14 -18.85
CA GLU A 50 21.30 -5.75 -17.85
C GLU A 50 20.00 -6.28 -18.45
N GLN A 51 19.34 -5.49 -19.30
CA GLN A 51 18.13 -5.91 -20.02
C GLN A 51 18.39 -7.16 -20.88
N MET A 52 19.56 -7.23 -21.52
CA MET A 52 19.98 -8.37 -22.33
C MET A 52 20.28 -9.64 -21.50
N ARG A 53 20.51 -9.54 -20.18
CA ARG A 53 20.61 -10.71 -19.29
C ARG A 53 19.24 -11.34 -19.01
N ARG A 54 18.14 -10.62 -19.22
CA ARG A 54 16.76 -11.09 -18.95
C ARG A 54 16.08 -11.71 -20.18
N VAL A 55 16.80 -11.87 -21.30
CA VAL A 55 16.26 -12.40 -22.57
C VAL A 55 15.57 -13.76 -22.40
N ASP A 56 16.19 -14.66 -21.64
CA ASP A 56 15.64 -16.00 -21.44
C ASP A 56 14.29 -15.96 -20.69
N LEU A 57 14.16 -15.08 -19.70
CA LEU A 57 12.91 -14.84 -18.98
C LEU A 57 11.83 -14.25 -19.90
N LEU A 58 12.20 -13.32 -20.80
CA LEU A 58 11.24 -12.70 -21.73
C LEU A 58 10.71 -13.68 -22.78
N ASN A 59 11.52 -14.67 -23.15
CA ASN A 59 11.13 -15.72 -24.11
C ASN A 59 10.38 -16.87 -23.45
N ASP A 60 10.24 -16.89 -22.12
CA ASP A 60 9.55 -17.95 -21.39
C ASP A 60 8.03 -17.81 -21.55
N PHE A 61 7.44 -18.71 -22.34
CA PHE A 61 6.01 -18.83 -22.56
C PHE A 61 5.60 -20.30 -22.54
N PRO A 62 4.40 -20.65 -22.00
CA PRO A 62 3.97 -22.03 -21.85
C PRO A 62 3.48 -22.69 -23.16
N PHE A 63 3.58 -22.01 -24.30
CA PHE A 63 2.98 -22.47 -25.55
C PHE A 63 3.87 -23.46 -26.30
N THR A 64 3.25 -24.39 -27.03
CA THR A 64 4.00 -25.36 -27.86
C THR A 64 4.72 -24.69 -29.04
N PHE A 65 4.31 -23.47 -29.39
CA PHE A 65 4.89 -22.67 -30.46
C PHE A 65 5.91 -21.62 -30.00
N THR A 66 6.27 -21.59 -28.71
CA THR A 66 7.17 -20.56 -28.15
C THR A 66 8.49 -20.44 -28.91
N GLU A 67 9.14 -21.55 -29.26
CA GLU A 67 10.41 -21.51 -30.03
C GLU A 67 10.22 -20.91 -31.45
N GLU A 68 9.10 -21.25 -32.10
CA GLU A 68 8.73 -20.74 -33.42
C GLU A 68 8.48 -19.22 -33.38
N THR A 69 7.79 -18.72 -32.35
CA THR A 69 7.36 -17.31 -32.27
C THR A 69 8.36 -16.37 -31.59
N THR A 70 9.41 -16.92 -30.95
CA THR A 70 10.45 -16.13 -30.27
C THR A 70 11.79 -16.27 -31.01
N VAL A 71 12.49 -17.39 -30.81
CA VAL A 71 13.85 -17.62 -31.31
C VAL A 71 13.88 -17.62 -32.84
N GLN A 72 12.99 -18.37 -33.50
CA GLN A 72 13.03 -18.47 -34.98
C GLN A 72 12.63 -17.16 -35.67
N VAL A 73 11.72 -16.38 -35.08
CA VAL A 73 11.40 -15.02 -35.55
C VAL A 73 12.61 -14.10 -35.39
N SER A 74 13.29 -14.12 -34.24
CA SER A 74 14.47 -13.29 -34.00
C SER A 74 15.64 -13.61 -34.95
N GLN A 75 15.77 -14.87 -35.36
CA GLN A 75 16.76 -15.36 -36.31
C GLN A 75 16.35 -15.16 -37.77
N LYS A 76 15.14 -14.64 -38.03
CA LYS A 76 14.53 -14.48 -39.37
C LYS A 76 14.34 -15.80 -40.12
N HIS A 77 14.25 -16.91 -39.40
CA HIS A 77 13.85 -18.21 -39.96
C HIS A 77 12.33 -18.32 -40.06
N GLU A 78 11.60 -17.62 -39.19
CA GLU A 78 10.14 -17.54 -39.17
C GLU A 78 9.67 -16.09 -39.34
N SER A 79 8.41 -15.91 -39.73
CA SER A 79 7.72 -14.63 -39.70
C SER A 79 6.28 -14.82 -39.22
N ARG A 80 5.65 -13.77 -38.71
CA ARG A 80 4.24 -13.71 -38.30
C ARG A 80 3.32 -14.18 -39.42
N CYS A 81 3.58 -13.73 -40.65
CA CYS A 81 2.83 -14.15 -41.81
C CYS A 81 2.98 -15.65 -42.11
N LEU A 82 4.19 -16.23 -41.98
CA LEU A 82 4.42 -17.66 -42.17
C LEU A 82 3.79 -18.50 -41.04
N PHE A 83 3.94 -18.06 -39.79
CA PHE A 83 3.34 -18.65 -38.59
C PHE A 83 1.81 -18.76 -38.72
N LEU A 84 1.15 -17.67 -39.12
CA LEU A 84 -0.30 -17.65 -39.34
C LEU A 84 -0.71 -18.48 -40.56
N SER A 85 0.10 -18.52 -41.62
CA SER A 85 -0.20 -19.28 -42.84
C SER A 85 -0.18 -20.78 -42.58
N LYS A 86 0.78 -21.27 -41.78
CA LYS A 86 0.86 -22.68 -41.34
C LYS A 86 -0.37 -23.15 -40.56
N ARG A 87 -1.14 -22.21 -40.00
CA ARG A 87 -2.33 -22.46 -39.18
C ARG A 87 -3.63 -22.04 -39.88
N GLU A 88 -3.56 -21.66 -41.16
CA GLU A 88 -4.71 -21.20 -41.96
C GLU A 88 -5.42 -19.94 -41.42
N LEU A 89 -4.75 -19.17 -40.56
CA LEU A 89 -5.28 -17.95 -39.95
C LEU A 89 -4.85 -16.68 -40.69
N HIS A 90 -3.94 -16.80 -41.65
CA HIS A 90 -3.37 -15.65 -42.33
C HIS A 90 -4.42 -14.92 -43.20
N ARG A 91 -4.64 -13.62 -42.92
CA ARG A 91 -5.61 -12.74 -43.61
C ARG A 91 -7.08 -13.17 -43.43
N VAL A 92 -7.40 -13.78 -42.29
CA VAL A 92 -8.75 -14.25 -41.99
C VAL A 92 -9.25 -13.59 -40.69
N GLY A 93 -10.48 -13.06 -40.71
CA GLY A 93 -11.12 -12.42 -39.55
C GLY A 93 -10.22 -11.45 -38.78
N MET A 94 -10.24 -11.55 -37.45
CA MET A 94 -9.43 -10.72 -36.53
C MET A 94 -7.91 -10.87 -36.72
N TRP A 95 -7.46 -12.00 -37.29
CA TRP A 95 -6.04 -12.29 -37.54
C TRP A 95 -5.47 -11.49 -38.71
N MET A 96 -6.31 -10.90 -39.56
CA MET A 96 -5.86 -10.07 -40.68
C MET A 96 -5.01 -8.87 -40.21
N TYR A 97 -5.29 -8.36 -39.00
CA TYR A 97 -4.62 -7.19 -38.42
C TYR A 97 -3.28 -7.53 -37.74
N GLU A 98 -2.92 -8.81 -37.64
CA GLU A 98 -1.68 -9.22 -37.02
C GLU A 98 -0.45 -9.00 -37.92
N CYS A 99 -0.59 -9.09 -39.25
CA CYS A 99 0.51 -8.93 -40.21
C CYS A 99 0.28 -7.75 -41.18
N ASN A 100 1.34 -6.97 -41.45
CA ASN A 100 1.29 -5.77 -42.33
C ASN A 100 0.88 -6.07 -43.77
N CYS A 101 1.01 -7.32 -44.24
CA CYS A 101 0.64 -7.68 -45.61
C CYS A 101 -0.89 -7.68 -45.86
N GLY A 102 -1.71 -7.66 -44.79
CA GLY A 102 -3.17 -7.52 -44.89
C GLY A 102 -3.62 -6.08 -45.15
N ALA A 103 -2.89 -5.09 -44.64
CA ALA A 103 -3.23 -3.67 -44.75
C ALA A 103 -3.14 -3.11 -46.18
N SER A 104 -2.34 -3.75 -47.06
CA SER A 104 -2.19 -3.34 -48.47
C SER A 104 -3.40 -3.67 -49.36
N ALA A 105 -4.38 -4.41 -48.85
CA ALA A 105 -5.66 -4.68 -49.51
C ALA A 105 -6.77 -3.65 -49.13
N GLY A 106 -6.38 -2.51 -48.57
CA GLY A 106 -7.27 -1.42 -48.16
C GLY A 106 -7.96 -0.72 -49.33
N SER A 107 -9.18 -1.14 -49.62
CA SER A 107 -10.26 -0.27 -50.14
C SER A 107 -11.66 -0.93 -50.15
N LEU A 108 -11.78 -2.23 -49.85
CA LEU A 108 -13.03 -2.98 -50.00
C LEU A 108 -13.52 -3.71 -48.73
N ALA A 109 -12.84 -3.61 -47.59
CA ALA A 109 -13.18 -4.34 -46.35
C ALA A 109 -13.81 -3.47 -45.25
N HIS A 110 -14.36 -2.30 -45.61
CA HIS A 110 -14.97 -1.36 -44.64
C HIS A 110 -16.48 -1.55 -44.46
N ASP A 111 -17.03 -2.65 -45.01
CA ASP A 111 -18.43 -3.01 -44.78
C ASP A 111 -18.50 -4.20 -43.82
N SER A 112 -18.91 -3.86 -42.60
CA SER A 112 -19.50 -4.72 -41.56
C SER A 112 -18.58 -5.48 -40.61
N LEU A 113 -18.86 -5.26 -39.32
CA LEU A 113 -18.73 -6.13 -38.13
C LEU A 113 -19.15 -7.62 -38.33
N ARG A 114 -19.32 -8.11 -39.57
CA ARG A 114 -19.78 -9.46 -39.92
C ARG A 114 -18.66 -10.50 -40.07
N TYR A 115 -17.39 -10.13 -39.91
CA TYR A 115 -16.24 -11.04 -40.06
C TYR A 115 -15.40 -11.20 -38.77
N GLU A 116 -15.96 -10.91 -37.59
CA GLU A 116 -15.28 -11.03 -36.29
C GLU A 116 -15.34 -12.44 -35.70
N GLY A 117 -14.90 -13.45 -36.46
CA GLY A 117 -14.78 -14.83 -35.97
C GLY A 117 -13.37 -15.15 -35.48
N TRP A 118 -13.26 -16.14 -34.58
CA TRP A 118 -11.97 -16.74 -34.21
C TRP A 118 -11.32 -17.53 -35.34
N HIS A 119 -12.13 -18.05 -36.28
CA HIS A 119 -11.68 -18.96 -37.34
C HIS A 119 -10.87 -20.17 -36.83
N LEU A 120 -11.22 -20.60 -35.62
CA LEU A 120 -10.66 -21.76 -34.94
C LEU A 120 -11.80 -22.68 -34.51
N PRO A 121 -11.53 -23.99 -34.30
CA PRO A 121 -12.47 -24.91 -33.67
C PRO A 121 -12.93 -24.42 -32.29
N SER A 122 -14.12 -24.82 -31.86
CA SER A 122 -14.68 -24.39 -30.56
C SER A 122 -13.82 -24.83 -29.37
N SER A 123 -13.07 -25.93 -29.51
CA SER A 123 -12.12 -26.43 -28.53
C SER A 123 -10.84 -25.59 -28.40
N SER A 124 -10.57 -24.71 -29.36
CA SER A 124 -9.33 -23.93 -29.45
C SER A 124 -9.56 -22.44 -29.31
N CYS A 125 -10.78 -21.98 -29.03
CA CYS A 125 -11.06 -20.56 -28.85
C CYS A 125 -12.15 -20.29 -27.81
N PRO A 126 -12.12 -19.11 -27.14
CA PRO A 126 -13.10 -18.73 -26.14
C PRO A 126 -14.42 -18.23 -26.78
N CYS A 127 -15.09 -19.04 -27.60
CA CYS A 127 -16.32 -18.66 -28.29
C CYS A 127 -17.61 -18.82 -27.46
N ARG A 128 -17.48 -19.28 -26.20
CA ARG A 128 -18.58 -19.49 -25.24
C ARG A 128 -18.19 -18.90 -23.88
N GLY A 129 -19.16 -18.77 -22.98
CA GLY A 129 -18.90 -18.40 -21.59
C GLY A 129 -18.04 -19.43 -20.85
N PRO A 130 -17.30 -19.02 -19.80
CA PRO A 130 -16.49 -19.94 -19.01
C PRO A 130 -17.36 -20.93 -18.23
N LEU A 131 -16.83 -22.13 -17.96
CA LEU A 131 -17.54 -23.18 -17.20
C LEU A 131 -17.74 -22.81 -15.73
N SER A 132 -16.88 -21.95 -15.20
CA SER A 132 -16.94 -21.43 -13.83
C SER A 132 -16.45 -19.98 -13.80
N PRO A 133 -16.97 -19.11 -12.92
CA PRO A 133 -16.42 -17.78 -12.74
C PRO A 133 -14.96 -17.85 -12.29
N VAL A 134 -14.20 -16.78 -12.52
CA VAL A 134 -12.83 -16.65 -12.01
C VAL A 134 -12.89 -16.55 -10.49
N THR A 135 -12.46 -17.58 -9.77
CA THR A 135 -12.44 -17.61 -8.30
C THR A 135 -11.07 -17.29 -7.70
N LYS A 136 -10.01 -17.37 -8.50
CA LYS A 136 -8.63 -17.07 -8.13
C LYS A 136 -8.07 -16.06 -9.12
N GLN A 137 -7.22 -15.15 -8.64
CA GLN A 137 -6.52 -14.22 -9.51
C GLN A 137 -5.70 -14.99 -10.56
N LEU A 138 -5.82 -14.60 -11.82
CA LEU A 138 -5.05 -15.18 -12.92
C LEU A 138 -3.69 -14.47 -12.99
N CYS A 139 -2.60 -15.22 -12.83
CA CYS A 139 -1.24 -14.65 -12.75
C CYS A 139 -0.36 -15.05 -13.94
N SER A 140 -0.82 -15.96 -14.80
CA SER A 140 -0.06 -16.45 -15.94
C SER A 140 -0.93 -16.91 -17.10
N TRP A 141 -0.34 -17.05 -18.30
CA TRP A 141 -0.99 -17.68 -19.45
C TRP A 141 -1.46 -19.11 -19.14
N THR A 142 -0.72 -19.87 -18.34
CA THR A 142 -1.09 -21.22 -17.91
C THR A 142 -2.41 -21.19 -17.12
N ASP A 143 -2.53 -20.29 -16.14
CA ASP A 143 -3.75 -20.17 -15.34
C ASP A 143 -4.98 -19.87 -16.20
N TYR A 144 -4.83 -18.93 -17.15
CA TYR A 144 -5.93 -18.56 -18.04
C TYR A 144 -6.33 -19.73 -18.96
N PHE A 145 -5.37 -20.42 -19.59
CA PHE A 145 -5.65 -21.54 -20.48
C PHE A 145 -6.26 -22.73 -19.72
N GLU A 146 -5.79 -23.02 -18.51
CA GLU A 146 -6.36 -24.06 -17.64
C GLU A 146 -7.79 -23.74 -17.19
N TRP A 147 -8.06 -22.47 -16.87
CA TRP A 147 -9.38 -21.99 -16.49
C TRP A 147 -10.36 -22.04 -17.68
N ARG A 148 -9.92 -21.56 -18.86
CA ARG A 148 -10.72 -21.60 -20.10
C ARG A 148 -10.80 -22.97 -20.77
N LYS A 149 -10.04 -23.96 -20.29
CA LYS A 149 -9.90 -25.30 -20.89
C LYS A 149 -9.44 -25.25 -22.34
N LEU A 150 -8.47 -24.37 -22.62
CA LEU A 150 -7.85 -24.21 -23.93
C LEU A 150 -6.52 -24.96 -23.99
N PRO A 151 -6.18 -25.59 -25.12
CA PRO A 151 -4.90 -26.25 -25.29
C PRO A 151 -3.77 -25.23 -25.58
N LEU A 152 -2.55 -25.52 -25.10
CA LEU A 152 -1.38 -24.64 -25.21
C LEU A 152 -0.79 -24.54 -26.63
N ASP A 153 -1.36 -25.24 -27.61
CA ASP A 153 -1.07 -25.07 -29.04
C ASP A 153 -2.01 -24.07 -29.72
N SER A 154 -3.09 -23.64 -29.06
CA SER A 154 -3.99 -22.63 -29.59
C SER A 154 -3.32 -21.25 -29.64
N PRO A 155 -3.36 -20.54 -30.79
CA PRO A 155 -2.70 -19.25 -30.95
C PRO A 155 -3.49 -18.08 -30.36
N VAL A 156 -4.64 -18.29 -29.70
CA VAL A 156 -5.54 -17.21 -29.23
C VAL A 156 -4.88 -16.21 -28.27
N ALA A 157 -3.79 -16.59 -27.61
CA ALA A 157 -2.98 -15.69 -26.79
C ALA A 157 -2.42 -14.49 -27.60
N LEU A 158 -2.25 -14.63 -28.92
CA LEU A 158 -1.85 -13.53 -29.79
C LEU A 158 -2.89 -12.42 -29.90
N LEU A 159 -4.17 -12.70 -29.58
CA LEU A 159 -5.26 -11.71 -29.59
C LEU A 159 -5.71 -11.38 -28.17
N LEU A 160 -5.79 -12.39 -27.28
CA LEU A 160 -6.30 -12.24 -25.91
C LEU A 160 -5.38 -11.41 -25.00
N HIS A 161 -4.15 -11.11 -25.41
CA HIS A 161 -3.29 -10.26 -24.61
C HIS A 161 -3.89 -8.87 -24.36
N TRP A 162 -4.78 -8.35 -25.24
CA TRP A 162 -5.46 -7.07 -25.01
C TRP A 162 -6.36 -7.07 -23.76
N PRO A 163 -7.43 -7.88 -23.69
CA PRO A 163 -8.28 -7.92 -22.50
C PRO A 163 -7.55 -8.44 -21.25
N LEU A 164 -6.56 -9.33 -21.41
CA LEU A 164 -5.80 -9.85 -20.27
C LEU A 164 -4.81 -8.83 -19.71
N THR A 165 -4.26 -7.94 -20.55
CA THR A 165 -3.48 -6.79 -20.08
C THR A 165 -4.36 -5.80 -19.32
N ILE A 166 -5.60 -5.56 -19.79
CA ILE A 166 -6.58 -4.74 -19.05
C ILE A 166 -6.88 -5.38 -17.68
N TYR A 167 -7.14 -6.69 -17.66
CA TYR A 167 -7.37 -7.42 -16.43
C TYR A 167 -6.20 -7.26 -15.46
N HIS A 168 -4.98 -7.54 -15.93
CA HIS A 168 -3.77 -7.44 -15.11
C HIS A 168 -3.52 -6.00 -14.62
N ALA A 169 -3.70 -5.00 -15.48
CA ALA A 169 -3.60 -3.58 -15.11
C ALA A 169 -4.51 -3.24 -13.92
N ILE A 170 -5.76 -3.72 -13.93
CA ILE A 170 -6.73 -3.49 -12.86
C ILE A 170 -6.37 -4.23 -11.56
N GLN A 171 -5.81 -5.44 -11.67
CA GLN A 171 -5.34 -6.19 -10.50
C GLN A 171 -4.15 -5.49 -9.83
N VAL A 172 -3.19 -5.03 -10.63
CA VAL A 172 -1.93 -4.45 -10.14
C VAL A 172 -2.15 -3.13 -9.40
N ILE A 173 -3.14 -2.33 -9.80
CA ILE A 173 -3.52 -1.10 -9.07
C ILE A 173 -4.39 -1.36 -7.84
N GLY A 174 -4.66 -2.63 -7.48
CA GLY A 174 -5.45 -2.99 -6.30
C GLY A 174 -6.97 -2.78 -6.45
N MET A 175 -7.46 -2.44 -7.65
CA MET A 175 -8.90 -2.30 -7.91
C MET A 175 -9.65 -3.64 -7.93
N GLY A 176 -8.94 -4.78 -8.06
CA GLY A 176 -9.51 -6.13 -8.05
C GLY A 176 -10.24 -6.51 -6.76
N ASN A 177 -9.90 -5.90 -5.62
CA ASN A 177 -10.55 -6.10 -4.32
C ASN A 177 -11.65 -5.08 -4.00
N LEU A 178 -11.94 -4.15 -4.93
CA LEU A 178 -12.91 -3.05 -4.75
C LEU A 178 -14.33 -3.40 -5.23
N THR A 179 -14.69 -4.69 -5.28
CA THR A 179 -16.05 -5.16 -5.59
C THR A 179 -17.18 -4.53 -4.75
N PRO A 180 -16.97 -3.90 -3.57
CA PRO A 180 -18.02 -3.11 -2.91
C PRO A 180 -18.06 -1.62 -3.28
N GLN A 181 -17.03 -1.06 -3.94
CA GLN A 181 -16.86 0.39 -4.15
C GLN A 181 -17.11 0.85 -5.59
N ILE A 182 -16.99 -0.06 -6.56
CA ILE A 182 -17.40 0.20 -7.94
C ILE A 182 -18.91 -0.06 -7.98
N SER A 183 -19.69 0.93 -8.43
CA SER A 183 -21.09 0.72 -8.84
C SER A 183 -21.19 -0.46 -9.82
N ASP A 184 -22.38 -0.91 -10.21
CA ASP A 184 -22.57 -2.01 -11.17
C ASP A 184 -21.88 -1.84 -12.57
N GLU A 185 -21.04 -0.80 -12.77
CA GLU A 185 -20.32 -0.42 -13.98
C GLU A 185 -18.86 0.03 -13.73
N LEU A 186 -17.91 -0.59 -14.45
CA LEU A 186 -16.51 -0.21 -14.59
C LEU A 186 -16.31 0.60 -15.90
N ARG A 187 -15.52 1.67 -15.83
CA ARG A 187 -15.36 2.67 -16.91
C ARG A 187 -13.87 2.89 -17.17
N ILE A 188 -13.44 2.52 -18.36
CA ILE A 188 -12.04 2.45 -18.77
C ILE A 188 -11.86 3.41 -19.94
N HIS A 189 -10.90 4.34 -19.86
CA HIS A 189 -10.45 5.08 -21.02
C HIS A 189 -9.23 4.37 -21.62
N TYR A 190 -9.39 3.78 -22.80
CA TYR A 190 -8.37 3.05 -23.53
C TYR A 190 -7.73 3.96 -24.58
N LEU A 191 -6.43 4.24 -24.46
CA LEU A 191 -5.76 5.23 -25.30
C LEU A 191 -4.90 4.59 -26.38
N GLY A 192 -4.95 5.17 -27.58
CA GLY A 192 -4.11 4.79 -28.72
C GLY A 192 -4.44 3.45 -29.38
N PRO A 193 -5.73 3.06 -29.57
CA PRO A 193 -6.05 1.82 -30.24
C PRO A 193 -5.59 1.84 -31.71
N GLN A 194 -4.93 0.77 -32.15
CA GLN A 194 -4.47 0.58 -33.53
C GLN A 194 -4.95 -0.77 -34.08
N LYS A 195 -4.24 -1.87 -33.79
CA LYS A 195 -4.63 -3.22 -34.22
C LYS A 195 -5.96 -3.64 -33.60
N GLU A 196 -6.21 -3.16 -32.39
CA GLU A 196 -7.40 -3.37 -31.58
C GLU A 196 -8.68 -2.97 -32.30
N LEU A 197 -8.62 -1.95 -33.17
CA LEU A 197 -9.76 -1.47 -33.95
C LEU A 197 -10.28 -2.54 -34.93
N GLY A 198 -9.43 -3.49 -35.35
CA GLY A 198 -9.81 -4.66 -36.15
C GLY A 198 -10.10 -5.92 -35.34
N GLN A 199 -10.02 -5.84 -34.01
CA GLN A 199 -10.07 -6.97 -33.08
C GLN A 199 -11.03 -6.70 -31.92
N LEU A 200 -12.03 -5.84 -32.13
CA LEU A 200 -12.94 -5.37 -31.07
C LEU A 200 -13.70 -6.50 -30.40
N GLY A 201 -14.11 -7.53 -31.14
CA GLY A 201 -14.76 -8.73 -30.62
C GLY A 201 -13.98 -9.46 -29.52
N VAL A 202 -12.64 -9.31 -29.46
CA VAL A 202 -11.80 -9.91 -28.40
C VAL A 202 -12.10 -9.30 -27.02
N PHE A 203 -12.53 -8.04 -26.97
CA PHE A 203 -12.89 -7.35 -25.71
C PHE A 203 -14.15 -7.93 -25.07
N ALA A 204 -14.93 -8.76 -25.77
CA ALA A 204 -16.03 -9.52 -25.17
C ALA A 204 -15.55 -10.45 -24.05
N GLU A 205 -14.26 -10.82 -24.04
CA GLU A 205 -13.65 -11.61 -22.97
C GLU A 205 -13.65 -10.91 -21.61
N LEU A 206 -13.70 -9.57 -21.58
CA LEU A 206 -13.74 -8.80 -20.32
C LEU A 206 -14.96 -9.18 -19.47
N GLN A 207 -16.07 -9.60 -20.07
CA GLN A 207 -17.25 -10.08 -19.33
C GLN A 207 -16.98 -11.36 -18.52
N ALA A 208 -16.05 -12.20 -18.98
CA ALA A 208 -15.65 -13.42 -18.30
C ALA A 208 -14.67 -13.13 -17.16
N LEU A 209 -13.81 -12.13 -17.36
CA LEU A 209 -12.78 -11.71 -16.42
C LEU A 209 -13.34 -10.88 -15.25
N PHE A 210 -14.46 -10.18 -15.46
CA PHE A 210 -15.15 -9.37 -14.45
C PHE A 210 -16.62 -9.78 -14.31
N PRO A 211 -16.91 -10.95 -13.72
CA PRO A 211 -18.27 -11.45 -13.60
C PRO A 211 -19.13 -10.49 -12.76
N GLY A 212 -20.31 -10.13 -13.27
CA GLY A 212 -21.29 -9.29 -12.57
C GLY A 212 -21.10 -7.78 -12.71
N LEU A 213 -20.05 -7.32 -13.38
CA LEU A 213 -19.79 -5.90 -13.68
C LEU A 213 -20.17 -5.57 -15.12
N ARG A 214 -20.81 -4.41 -15.33
CA ARG A 214 -20.89 -3.82 -16.68
C ARG A 214 -19.57 -3.13 -16.98
N ILE A 215 -19.07 -3.27 -18.19
CA ILE A 215 -17.78 -2.72 -18.59
C ILE A 215 -18.03 -1.76 -19.74
N HIS A 216 -17.59 -0.52 -19.56
CA HIS A 216 -17.66 0.52 -20.57
C HIS A 216 -16.25 0.98 -20.88
N VAL A 217 -15.84 0.86 -22.15
CA VAL A 217 -14.51 1.20 -22.62
C VAL A 217 -14.62 2.32 -23.66
N GLU A 218 -14.04 3.47 -23.33
CA GLU A 218 -13.90 4.60 -24.24
C GLU A 218 -12.55 4.48 -24.96
N LEU A 219 -12.56 4.05 -26.22
CA LEU A 219 -11.38 3.88 -27.07
C LEU A 219 -11.06 5.20 -27.78
N VAL A 220 -9.99 5.87 -27.35
CA VAL A 220 -9.63 7.22 -27.82
C VAL A 220 -8.28 7.20 -28.54
N GLY A 221 -8.25 7.60 -29.80
CA GLY A 221 -6.99 7.72 -30.54
C GLY A 221 -7.11 8.38 -31.91
N PRO A 222 -6.01 8.92 -32.46
CA PRO A 222 -6.01 9.56 -33.77
C PRO A 222 -6.25 8.58 -34.93
N ASP A 223 -5.95 7.29 -34.71
CA ASP A 223 -6.06 6.22 -35.71
C ASP A 223 -7.48 5.63 -35.82
N VAL A 224 -8.42 6.04 -34.94
CA VAL A 224 -9.84 5.69 -35.08
C VAL A 224 -10.36 6.25 -36.43
N PRO A 225 -10.95 5.41 -37.30
CA PRO A 225 -11.46 5.87 -38.59
C PRO A 225 -12.54 6.93 -38.45
N GLN A 226 -12.55 7.91 -39.36
CA GLN A 226 -13.51 9.01 -39.30
C GLN A 226 -14.98 8.57 -39.28
N HIS A 227 -15.31 7.45 -39.93
CA HIS A 227 -16.68 6.92 -39.96
C HIS A 227 -17.11 6.23 -38.66
N MET A 228 -16.16 5.87 -37.79
CA MET A 228 -16.41 5.22 -36.50
C MET A 228 -16.36 6.21 -35.32
N ASP A 229 -16.04 7.49 -35.56
CA ASP A 229 -15.99 8.49 -34.48
C ASP A 229 -17.40 8.71 -33.89
N GLY A 230 -17.53 8.45 -32.59
CA GLY A 230 -18.79 8.46 -31.84
C GLY A 230 -19.61 7.18 -31.94
N GLU A 231 -19.12 6.13 -32.62
CA GLU A 231 -19.81 4.84 -32.72
C GLU A 231 -19.76 4.09 -31.39
N MET A 232 -20.89 3.52 -30.98
CA MET A 232 -21.01 2.65 -29.80
C MET A 232 -21.26 1.21 -30.24
N ILE A 233 -20.36 0.31 -29.85
CA ILE A 233 -20.41 -1.12 -30.14
C ILE A 233 -20.78 -1.87 -28.86
N SER A 234 -21.78 -2.74 -28.95
CA SER A 234 -22.30 -3.52 -27.83
C SER A 234 -21.91 -4.99 -27.98
N LEU A 235 -21.02 -5.46 -27.10
CA LEU A 235 -20.52 -6.84 -27.10
C LEU A 235 -21.36 -7.67 -26.12
N SER A 236 -22.50 -8.13 -26.60
CA SER A 236 -23.43 -8.99 -25.84
C SER A 236 -23.10 -10.48 -25.90
N ARG A 237 -22.20 -10.89 -26.80
CA ARG A 237 -21.79 -12.27 -27.03
C ARG A 237 -20.30 -12.35 -27.37
N TYR A 238 -19.72 -13.53 -27.16
CA TYR A 238 -18.35 -13.85 -27.60
C TYR A 238 -18.29 -13.99 -29.12
N SER A 239 -17.13 -13.69 -29.71
CA SER A 239 -16.86 -13.93 -31.13
C SER A 239 -17.06 -15.42 -31.51
N PRO A 240 -17.70 -15.73 -32.65
CA PRO A 240 -17.98 -17.10 -33.06
C PRO A 240 -16.73 -17.90 -33.44
N CYS A 241 -16.80 -19.22 -33.25
CA CYS A 241 -15.83 -20.18 -33.78
C CYS A 241 -16.16 -20.58 -35.24
N MET A 242 -15.30 -21.38 -35.88
CA MET A 242 -15.49 -21.80 -37.28
C MET A 242 -16.53 -22.91 -37.49
N GLU A 243 -16.97 -23.58 -36.42
CA GLU A 243 -17.87 -24.74 -36.51
C GLU A 243 -19.33 -24.30 -36.67
N GLU A 244 -19.94 -24.61 -37.82
CA GLU A 244 -21.33 -24.24 -38.12
C GLU A 244 -22.34 -24.79 -37.09
N GLU A 245 -22.05 -25.96 -36.51
CA GLU A 245 -22.89 -26.63 -35.51
C GLU A 245 -22.70 -26.12 -34.07
N CYS A 246 -21.80 -25.16 -33.86
CA CYS A 246 -21.56 -24.60 -32.53
C CYS A 246 -22.67 -23.64 -32.14
N GLU A 247 -23.14 -23.71 -30.88
CA GLU A 247 -24.14 -22.80 -30.31
C GLU A 247 -23.79 -21.32 -30.45
N CYS A 248 -22.50 -20.98 -30.57
CA CYS A 248 -22.07 -19.60 -30.81
C CYS A 248 -22.52 -19.05 -32.17
N ASN A 249 -22.89 -19.91 -33.12
CA ASN A 249 -23.32 -19.54 -34.48
C ASN A 249 -24.86 -19.53 -34.65
N TYR A 250 -25.62 -20.12 -33.74
CA TYR A 250 -27.08 -20.19 -33.82
C TYR A 250 -27.75 -19.04 -33.07
N SER A 251 -28.01 -17.91 -33.74
CA SER A 251 -28.81 -16.84 -33.11
C SER A 251 -29.38 -15.78 -34.07
N SER A 252 -30.16 -16.22 -35.03
CA SER A 252 -31.14 -15.36 -35.69
C SER A 252 -32.49 -16.07 -35.66
N GLU A 253 -33.51 -15.45 -35.07
CA GLU A 253 -34.95 -15.75 -35.23
C GLU A 253 -35.74 -16.54 -34.17
N ILE A 254 -35.44 -16.46 -32.86
CA ILE A 254 -36.50 -16.75 -31.86
C ILE A 254 -36.64 -15.60 -30.87
N SER A 255 -37.64 -14.76 -31.14
CA SER A 255 -38.25 -13.82 -30.21
C SER A 255 -39.13 -14.55 -29.20
N GLY A 256 -38.96 -14.24 -27.91
CA GLY A 256 -39.96 -14.55 -26.89
C GLY A 256 -39.42 -14.80 -25.49
N ASN A 257 -39.43 -13.75 -24.65
CA ASN A 257 -39.30 -13.77 -23.18
C ASN A 257 -37.96 -14.22 -22.58
N GLU A 258 -36.95 -13.35 -22.59
CA GLU A 258 -35.98 -13.28 -21.49
C GLU A 258 -35.82 -11.82 -21.07
N SER A 259 -35.82 -11.58 -19.77
CA SER A 259 -35.59 -10.28 -19.15
C SER A 259 -34.36 -9.61 -19.73
N ALA A 260 -34.49 -8.33 -20.11
CA ALA A 260 -33.46 -7.52 -20.73
C ALA A 260 -32.13 -7.50 -19.93
N CYS A 261 -31.22 -8.43 -20.21
CA CYS A 261 -29.82 -8.32 -19.81
C CYS A 261 -29.19 -7.21 -20.67
N SER A 262 -28.86 -6.10 -20.03
CA SER A 262 -28.02 -5.07 -20.65
C SER A 262 -26.68 -5.70 -21.07
N PRO A 263 -26.03 -5.21 -22.16
CA PRO A 263 -24.75 -5.75 -22.59
C PRO A 263 -23.70 -5.63 -21.48
N ALA A 264 -22.94 -6.70 -21.27
CA ALA A 264 -21.91 -6.77 -20.24
C ALA A 264 -20.68 -5.92 -20.61
N VAL A 265 -20.39 -5.74 -21.91
CA VAL A 265 -19.29 -4.90 -22.40
C VAL A 265 -19.80 -3.96 -23.50
N SER A 266 -19.46 -2.68 -23.38
CA SER A 266 -19.75 -1.64 -24.38
C SER A 266 -18.46 -0.88 -24.70
N LEU A 267 -18.24 -0.66 -26.00
CA LEU A 267 -17.08 0.04 -26.53
C LEU A 267 -17.55 1.30 -27.24
N GLN A 268 -16.99 2.45 -26.92
CA GLN A 268 -17.31 3.70 -27.57
C GLN A 268 -16.04 4.31 -28.16
N LEU A 269 -16.10 4.71 -29.43
CA LEU A 269 -14.93 5.04 -30.24
C LEU A 269 -14.81 6.56 -30.43
N HIS A 270 -13.62 7.10 -30.21
CA HIS A 270 -13.36 8.53 -30.30
C HIS A 270 -12.10 8.83 -31.10
N ARG A 271 -12.27 9.55 -32.21
CA ARG A 271 -11.17 9.98 -33.05
C ARG A 271 -10.53 11.26 -32.52
N GLY A 272 -9.22 11.23 -32.27
CA GLY A 272 -8.44 12.39 -31.87
C GLY A 272 -7.52 12.10 -30.69
N PHE A 273 -6.79 13.12 -30.24
CA PHE A 273 -5.95 12.98 -29.06
C PHE A 273 -6.77 13.08 -27.78
N TYR A 274 -6.36 12.35 -26.75
CA TYR A 274 -7.08 12.27 -25.49
C TYR A 274 -7.28 13.64 -24.82
N HIS A 275 -6.23 14.47 -24.80
CA HIS A 275 -6.27 15.81 -24.22
C HIS A 275 -7.28 16.75 -24.91
N ASP A 276 -7.52 16.57 -26.20
CA ASP A 276 -8.51 17.36 -26.95
C ASP A 276 -9.93 16.84 -26.74
N ARG A 277 -10.10 15.51 -26.63
CA ARG A 277 -11.42 14.86 -26.58
C ARG A 277 -11.97 14.69 -25.17
N TYR A 278 -11.13 14.75 -24.13
CA TYR A 278 -11.54 14.44 -22.76
C TYR A 278 -12.77 15.22 -22.30
N THR A 279 -12.77 16.54 -22.51
CA THR A 279 -13.89 17.41 -22.12
C THR A 279 -15.20 17.02 -22.79
N ASP A 280 -15.15 16.58 -24.06
CA ASP A 280 -16.33 16.15 -24.81
C ASP A 280 -16.85 14.80 -24.30
N ILE A 281 -15.94 13.87 -23.99
CA ILE A 281 -16.25 12.53 -23.47
C ILE A 281 -16.89 12.63 -22.08
N THR A 282 -16.30 13.42 -21.17
CA THR A 282 -16.78 13.54 -19.78
C THR A 282 -17.88 14.59 -19.59
N LYS A 283 -18.40 15.19 -20.67
CA LYS A 283 -19.44 16.23 -20.59
C LYS A 283 -20.76 15.71 -20.04
N ASN A 284 -21.14 14.50 -20.44
CA ASN A 284 -22.41 13.85 -20.09
C ASN A 284 -22.22 12.50 -19.40
N SER A 285 -20.97 12.12 -19.13
CA SER A 285 -20.58 10.86 -18.51
C SER A 285 -19.65 11.17 -17.33
N PRO A 286 -19.72 10.42 -16.21
CA PRO A 286 -18.79 10.65 -15.12
C PRO A 286 -17.34 10.33 -15.56
N PRO A 287 -16.31 10.74 -14.79
CA PRO A 287 -14.91 10.50 -15.15
C PRO A 287 -14.56 9.00 -15.18
N PRO A 288 -13.51 8.58 -15.90
CA PRO A 288 -13.07 7.20 -15.92
C PRO A 288 -12.61 6.73 -14.54
N HIS A 289 -12.73 5.43 -14.27
CA HIS A 289 -12.12 4.83 -13.09
C HIS A 289 -10.63 4.56 -13.30
N ILE A 290 -10.23 4.26 -14.55
CA ILE A 290 -8.85 3.98 -14.93
C ILE A 290 -8.60 4.42 -16.38
N VAL A 291 -7.40 4.92 -16.64
CA VAL A 291 -6.85 5.13 -17.99
C VAL A 291 -5.87 4.01 -18.29
N ILE A 292 -6.00 3.36 -19.45
CA ILE A 292 -5.07 2.31 -19.89
C ILE A 292 -4.53 2.70 -21.26
N ALA A 293 -3.21 2.71 -21.41
CA ALA A 293 -2.52 3.06 -22.64
C ALA A 293 -1.55 1.95 -23.05
N PRO A 294 -2.04 0.94 -23.79
CA PRO A 294 -1.23 -0.16 -24.27
C PRO A 294 -0.24 0.28 -25.34
N ASN A 295 0.99 -0.26 -25.29
CA ASN A 295 2.06 0.03 -26.26
C ASN A 295 2.24 1.54 -26.51
N ALA A 296 2.24 2.33 -25.43
CA ALA A 296 2.03 3.77 -25.48
C ALA A 296 3.07 4.52 -26.32
N GLY A 297 4.35 4.10 -26.28
CA GLY A 297 5.41 4.76 -27.03
C GLY A 297 5.55 6.24 -26.65
N ILE A 298 5.51 6.55 -25.35
CA ILE A 298 5.43 7.93 -24.82
C ILE A 298 6.52 8.84 -25.39
N VAL A 299 7.74 8.33 -25.53
CA VAL A 299 8.88 9.09 -26.06
C VAL A 299 8.91 9.13 -27.58
N ALA A 300 8.20 8.23 -28.25
CA ALA A 300 8.12 8.20 -29.71
C ALA A 300 7.19 9.29 -30.27
N TYR A 301 6.16 9.72 -29.51
CA TYR A 301 5.16 10.67 -29.98
C TYR A 301 5.04 11.90 -29.06
N PRO A 302 5.43 13.11 -29.53
CA PRO A 302 5.32 14.35 -28.74
C PRO A 302 3.89 14.69 -28.27
N SER A 303 2.86 14.15 -28.95
CA SER A 303 1.45 14.31 -28.57
C SER A 303 1.10 13.70 -27.22
N TRP A 304 1.98 12.88 -26.63
CA TRP A 304 1.82 12.39 -25.27
C TRP A 304 2.01 13.47 -24.21
N LEU A 305 2.82 14.50 -24.44
CA LEU A 305 3.11 15.55 -23.45
C LEU A 305 1.82 16.16 -22.83
N PRO A 306 0.92 16.77 -23.62
CA PRO A 306 -0.34 17.31 -23.09
C PRO A 306 -1.29 16.23 -22.55
N THR A 307 -1.17 14.98 -23.03
CA THR A 307 -1.96 13.85 -22.52
C THR A 307 -1.53 13.47 -21.10
N ILE A 308 -0.22 13.43 -20.83
CA ILE A 308 0.33 13.13 -19.50
C ILE A 308 0.03 14.29 -18.53
N GLU A 309 0.10 15.55 -18.99
CA GLU A 309 -0.34 16.71 -18.22
C GLU A 309 -1.81 16.59 -17.82
N LEU A 310 -2.69 16.27 -18.77
CA LEU A 310 -4.11 16.04 -18.46
C LEU A 310 -4.30 14.88 -17.48
N ILE A 311 -3.62 13.74 -17.66
CA ILE A 311 -3.73 12.59 -16.76
C ILE A 311 -3.37 12.98 -15.32
N LYS A 312 -2.30 13.78 -15.15
CA LYS A 312 -1.92 14.35 -13.87
C LYS A 312 -3.00 15.26 -13.28
N GLU A 313 -3.63 16.09 -14.11
CA GLU A 313 -4.68 17.02 -13.69
C GLU A 313 -5.96 16.31 -13.23
N ILE A 314 -6.37 15.24 -13.94
CA ILE A 314 -7.62 14.52 -13.65
C ILE A 314 -7.48 13.54 -12.48
N LYS A 315 -6.25 13.24 -12.04
CA LYS A 315 -5.95 12.41 -10.86
C LYS A 315 -6.52 10.99 -10.90
N VAL A 316 -6.71 10.44 -12.11
CA VAL A 316 -7.19 9.07 -12.34
C VAL A 316 -5.99 8.13 -12.48
N PRO A 317 -6.03 6.92 -11.91
CA PRO A 317 -4.99 5.92 -12.15
C PRO A 317 -4.79 5.68 -13.64
N ALA A 318 -3.54 5.80 -14.10
CA ALA A 318 -3.16 5.56 -15.48
C ALA A 318 -2.08 4.50 -15.56
N VAL A 319 -2.39 3.45 -16.32
CA VAL A 319 -1.51 2.30 -16.53
C VAL A 319 -1.06 2.29 -17.99
N PHE A 320 0.23 2.11 -18.19
CA PHE A 320 0.87 2.11 -19.51
C PHE A 320 1.57 0.77 -19.73
N SER A 321 1.66 0.35 -20.98
CA SER A 321 2.55 -0.74 -21.36
C SER A 321 3.43 -0.36 -22.54
N ASP A 322 4.55 -1.05 -22.72
CA ASP A 322 5.42 -0.87 -23.88
C ASP A 322 6.13 -2.18 -24.29
N TYR A 323 6.81 -2.13 -25.43
CA TYR A 323 7.36 -3.31 -26.11
C TYR A 323 8.62 -3.89 -25.45
N CYS A 324 9.38 -3.06 -24.74
CA CYS A 324 10.60 -3.46 -24.03
C CYS A 324 10.91 -2.55 -22.84
N GLU A 325 11.76 -3.03 -21.94
CA GLU A 325 12.16 -2.33 -20.72
C GLU A 325 12.80 -0.97 -21.00
N GLU A 326 13.55 -0.83 -22.11
CA GLU A 326 14.15 0.44 -22.51
C GLU A 326 13.11 1.50 -22.88
N ALA A 327 12.06 1.12 -23.62
CA ALA A 327 10.99 2.04 -23.97
C ALA A 327 10.23 2.51 -22.72
N CYS A 328 9.98 1.60 -21.77
CA CYS A 328 9.40 1.92 -20.47
C CYS A 328 10.29 2.83 -19.63
N HIS A 329 11.62 2.61 -19.61
CA HIS A 329 12.56 3.46 -18.90
C HIS A 329 12.54 4.91 -19.42
N LEU A 330 12.61 5.07 -20.74
CA LEU A 330 12.55 6.38 -21.38
C LEU A 330 11.19 7.06 -21.11
N ALA A 331 10.09 6.29 -21.17
CA ALA A 331 8.76 6.76 -20.82
C ALA A 331 8.69 7.24 -19.35
N ALA A 332 9.27 6.48 -18.41
CA ALA A 332 9.33 6.84 -17.00
C ALA A 332 10.10 8.15 -16.77
N CYS A 333 11.24 8.34 -17.44
CA CYS A 333 12.00 9.60 -17.38
C CYS A 333 11.21 10.79 -17.92
N CYS A 334 10.50 10.59 -19.03
CA CYS A 334 9.64 11.60 -19.64
C CYS A 334 8.49 11.99 -18.69
N ILE A 335 7.76 11.00 -18.18
CA ILE A 335 6.69 11.20 -17.19
C ILE A 335 7.22 11.95 -15.98
N LYS A 336 8.34 11.51 -15.37
CA LYS A 336 8.94 12.17 -14.20
C LYS A 336 9.27 13.63 -14.46
N THR A 337 9.71 13.97 -15.66
CA THR A 337 10.04 15.34 -16.05
C THR A 337 8.78 16.21 -16.17
N ILE A 338 7.68 15.66 -16.71
CA ILE A 338 6.39 16.36 -16.88
C ILE A 338 5.68 16.49 -15.53
N THR A 339 5.59 15.39 -14.79
CA THR A 339 4.79 15.30 -13.57
C THR A 339 5.53 15.77 -12.33
N GLY A 340 6.86 15.70 -12.32
CA GLY A 340 7.70 15.93 -11.15
C GLY A 340 7.71 14.78 -10.15
N GLN A 341 7.02 13.67 -10.45
CA GLN A 341 6.86 12.51 -9.56
C GLN A 341 7.45 11.24 -10.19
N PRO A 342 8.01 10.32 -9.37
CA PRO A 342 8.37 8.99 -9.86
C PRO A 342 7.13 8.18 -10.23
N LEU A 343 7.33 7.05 -10.91
CA LEU A 343 6.25 6.10 -11.17
C LEU A 343 5.70 5.52 -9.87
N SER A 344 4.39 5.29 -9.82
CA SER A 344 3.69 4.74 -8.67
C SER A 344 3.77 3.22 -8.62
N LEU A 345 3.72 2.60 -9.80
CA LEU A 345 4.09 1.21 -10.03
C LEU A 345 5.39 1.19 -10.85
N PRO A 346 6.46 0.52 -10.38
CA PRO A 346 7.68 0.36 -11.14
C PRO A 346 7.44 -0.44 -12.43
N ILE A 347 8.46 -0.49 -13.28
CA ILE A 347 8.38 -1.24 -14.54
C ILE A 347 8.40 -2.74 -14.21
N GLU A 348 7.32 -3.44 -14.53
CA GLU A 348 7.14 -4.86 -14.26
C GLU A 348 6.83 -5.64 -15.55
N LEU A 349 7.19 -6.93 -15.57
CA LEU A 349 6.88 -7.80 -16.70
C LEU A 349 5.38 -8.14 -16.69
N ASN A 350 4.69 -7.90 -17.81
CA ASN A 350 3.31 -8.34 -17.96
C ASN A 350 3.27 -9.86 -18.24
N PRO A 351 2.65 -10.66 -17.36
CA PRO A 351 2.55 -12.11 -17.56
C PRO A 351 1.70 -12.47 -18.78
N PHE A 352 0.82 -11.57 -19.23
CA PHE A 352 -0.05 -11.73 -20.39
C PHE A 352 0.46 -11.02 -21.64
N ARG A 353 1.75 -10.69 -21.71
CA ARG A 353 2.38 -10.15 -22.93
C ARG A 353 2.16 -11.07 -24.13
N GLN A 354 2.09 -10.48 -25.33
CA GLN A 354 1.85 -11.24 -26.56
C GLN A 354 3.00 -12.26 -26.79
N PRO A 355 2.71 -13.56 -26.96
CA PRO A 355 3.74 -14.59 -27.14
C PRO A 355 4.26 -14.66 -28.59
N MET A 356 4.60 -13.51 -29.15
CA MET A 356 5.10 -13.35 -30.51
C MET A 356 6.06 -12.15 -30.59
N ALA A 357 7.32 -12.42 -30.92
CA ALA A 357 8.33 -11.38 -31.02
C ALA A 357 7.99 -10.35 -32.12
N VAL A 358 8.39 -9.10 -31.89
CA VAL A 358 8.29 -8.01 -32.87
C VAL A 358 9.42 -8.15 -33.90
N GLU A 359 9.07 -8.21 -35.19
CA GLU A 359 10.03 -8.48 -36.28
C GLU A 359 10.99 -7.31 -36.58
N GLU A 360 10.53 -6.07 -36.36
CA GLU A 360 11.25 -4.85 -36.75
C GLU A 360 11.63 -3.98 -35.54
N SER A 361 12.38 -4.56 -34.58
CA SER A 361 12.93 -3.77 -33.47
C SER A 361 14.15 -2.94 -33.92
N PRO A 362 14.32 -1.70 -33.44
CA PRO A 362 15.56 -0.94 -33.65
C PRO A 362 16.75 -1.51 -32.87
N LEU A 363 16.49 -2.28 -31.79
CA LEU A 363 17.50 -2.89 -30.92
C LEU A 363 17.43 -4.43 -30.98
N PHE A 364 18.54 -5.10 -30.67
CA PHE A 364 18.58 -6.58 -30.57
C PHE A 364 18.03 -7.11 -29.23
N ILE A 365 17.19 -6.34 -28.56
CA ILE A 365 16.49 -6.74 -27.34
C ILE A 365 15.15 -7.38 -27.74
N PRO A 366 14.72 -8.49 -27.10
CA PRO A 366 13.40 -9.05 -27.32
C PRO A 366 12.31 -8.02 -27.04
N CYS A 367 11.42 -7.85 -28.01
CA CYS A 367 10.28 -6.95 -27.93
C CYS A 367 8.99 -7.75 -28.12
N TYR A 368 8.01 -7.51 -27.26
CA TYR A 368 6.70 -8.17 -27.29
C TYR A 368 5.60 -7.13 -27.14
N SER A 369 4.45 -7.30 -27.78
CA SER A 369 3.32 -6.39 -27.53
C SER A 369 2.87 -6.52 -26.07
N ASN A 370 2.66 -5.38 -25.40
CA ASN A 370 2.36 -5.30 -23.97
C ASN A 370 3.38 -6.03 -23.09
N CYS A 371 4.67 -5.92 -23.39
CA CYS A 371 5.72 -6.68 -22.69
C CYS A 371 5.84 -6.29 -21.23
N PHE A 372 5.95 -4.99 -20.97
CA PHE A 372 6.11 -4.44 -19.63
C PHE A 372 4.97 -3.49 -19.31
N ILE A 373 4.62 -3.41 -18.03
CA ILE A 373 3.57 -2.54 -17.50
C ILE A 373 4.16 -1.61 -16.43
N PHE A 374 3.66 -0.39 -16.36
CA PHE A 374 4.03 0.61 -15.36
C PHE A 374 2.89 1.59 -15.19
N ALA A 375 2.82 2.31 -14.07
CA ALA A 375 1.68 3.17 -13.81
C ALA A 375 2.02 4.45 -13.05
N ILE A 376 1.16 5.45 -13.25
CA ILE A 376 1.05 6.64 -12.41
C ILE A 376 -0.34 6.65 -11.79
N PHE A 377 -0.36 6.72 -10.48
CA PHE A 377 -1.55 6.93 -9.69
C PHE A 377 -1.13 7.59 -8.41
N HIS A 378 -2.02 8.36 -7.79
CA HIS A 378 -1.67 8.94 -6.50
C HIS A 378 -1.45 7.81 -5.49
N ASN A 379 -0.19 7.53 -5.19
CA ASN A 379 0.18 6.61 -4.13
C ASN A 379 -0.27 7.21 -2.79
N ALA A 380 -0.39 6.38 -1.76
CA ALA A 380 -0.67 6.86 -0.41
C ALA A 380 0.32 7.96 0.07
N VAL A 381 1.51 8.02 -0.54
CA VAL A 381 2.54 9.06 -0.37
C VAL A 381 2.10 10.44 -0.88
N ASP A 382 1.25 10.51 -1.91
CA ASP A 382 0.64 11.75 -2.40
C ASP A 382 -0.56 12.20 -1.55
N LEU A 383 -1.04 11.36 -0.63
CA LEU A 383 -2.09 11.68 0.34
C LEU A 383 -1.51 12.41 1.58
N LEU A 384 -0.19 12.64 1.64
CA LEU A 384 0.48 13.15 2.82
C LEU A 384 0.45 14.69 2.90
N PRO A 385 0.14 15.26 4.07
CA PRO A 385 0.21 16.70 4.31
C PRO A 385 1.63 17.26 4.09
N VAL A 386 1.78 18.23 3.21
CA VAL A 386 3.02 19.00 3.02
C VAL A 386 3.05 20.12 4.05
N PHE A 387 4.06 20.14 4.93
CA PHE A 387 4.24 21.21 5.90
C PHE A 387 4.57 22.53 5.19
N ILE A 388 3.79 23.56 5.49
CA ILE A 388 3.91 24.89 4.90
C ILE A 388 4.70 25.83 5.82
N GLY A 389 4.46 25.75 7.12
CA GLY A 389 5.06 26.63 8.13
C GLY A 389 4.18 26.79 9.37
N SER A 390 4.69 27.49 10.38
CA SER A 390 3.95 27.79 11.61
C SER A 390 3.55 29.26 11.66
N VAL A 391 2.25 29.51 11.85
CA VAL A 391 1.69 30.86 11.91
C VAL A 391 1.70 31.34 13.35
N THR A 392 2.56 32.33 13.64
CA THR A 392 2.72 32.89 14.98
C THR A 392 1.90 34.18 15.15
N PRO A 393 1.57 34.58 16.39
CA PRO A 393 0.82 35.81 16.65
C PRO A 393 1.64 37.10 16.46
N ASN A 394 2.94 37.03 16.16
CA ASN A 394 3.87 38.17 16.12
C ASN A 394 3.91 38.91 14.77
N ASN A 395 2.80 38.96 14.02
CA ASN A 395 2.66 39.72 12.77
C ASN A 395 3.58 39.29 11.59
N VAL A 396 4.13 38.08 11.61
CA VAL A 396 4.85 37.52 10.45
C VAL A 396 3.88 36.64 9.68
N SER A 397 3.47 37.11 8.49
CA SER A 397 2.69 36.27 7.59
C SER A 397 3.59 35.26 6.88
N ILE A 398 3.08 34.04 6.69
CA ILE A 398 3.76 33.01 5.91
C ILE A 398 3.14 32.96 4.51
N GLU A 399 3.97 32.81 3.48
CA GLU A 399 3.54 32.73 2.09
C GLU A 399 3.92 31.38 1.46
N TRP A 400 3.04 30.82 0.63
CA TRP A 400 3.33 29.58 -0.09
C TRP A 400 2.52 29.44 -1.39
N LYS A 401 2.84 28.39 -2.14
CA LYS A 401 2.09 27.94 -3.32
C LYS A 401 1.31 26.67 -2.97
N GLY A 402 0.00 26.74 -3.13
CA GLY A 402 -0.93 25.63 -2.96
C GLY A 402 -1.10 24.78 -4.22
N ALA A 403 -1.87 23.71 -4.13
CA ALA A 403 -2.20 22.87 -5.28
C ALA A 403 -3.23 23.55 -6.19
N CYS A 404 -4.18 24.29 -5.61
CA CYS A 404 -5.21 25.07 -6.30
C CYS A 404 -4.84 26.55 -6.45
N PHE A 405 -4.16 27.15 -5.46
CA PHE A 405 -3.87 28.59 -5.44
C PHE A 405 -2.37 28.89 -5.43
N ASN A 406 -1.89 29.69 -6.38
CA ASN A 406 -0.47 30.01 -6.54
C ASN A 406 0.05 31.17 -5.66
N GLY A 407 -0.81 31.84 -4.89
CA GLY A 407 -0.39 32.89 -3.96
C GLY A 407 -1.21 32.85 -2.70
N ASN A 408 -0.69 32.17 -1.67
CA ASN A 408 -1.34 32.00 -0.38
C ASN A 408 -0.58 32.72 0.71
N GLU A 409 -1.31 33.29 1.67
CA GLU A 409 -0.77 34.01 2.83
C GLU A 409 -1.60 33.71 4.08
N ALA A 410 -0.97 33.46 5.24
CA ALA A 410 -1.67 33.27 6.50
C ALA A 410 -1.12 34.11 7.66
N ARG A 411 -2.01 34.54 8.58
CA ARG A 411 -1.68 35.21 9.85
C ARG A 411 -2.64 34.78 10.97
N LEU A 412 -2.19 34.86 12.24
CA LEU A 412 -2.94 34.41 13.41
C LEU A 412 -3.12 35.55 14.42
N ASP A 413 -4.36 35.77 14.87
CA ASP A 413 -4.70 36.73 15.93
C ASP A 413 -5.25 35.98 17.15
N ILE A 414 -4.69 36.17 18.35
CA ILE A 414 -5.21 35.56 19.59
C ILE A 414 -6.39 36.39 20.12
N THR A 415 -7.50 35.74 20.46
CA THR A 415 -8.67 36.38 21.10
C THR A 415 -8.64 36.18 22.61
N GLY A 416 -8.86 37.26 23.37
CA GLY A 416 -8.95 37.19 24.83
C GLY A 416 -10.27 36.56 25.30
N SER A 417 -10.28 36.05 26.53
CA SER A 417 -11.51 35.58 27.19
C SER A 417 -12.47 36.74 27.46
N ASP A 418 -13.74 36.59 27.09
CA ASP A 418 -14.77 37.58 27.42
C ASP A 418 -14.94 37.69 28.95
N ARG A 419 -15.17 38.91 29.46
CA ARG A 419 -15.17 39.17 30.91
C ARG A 419 -16.25 38.42 31.71
N ASP A 420 -17.22 37.81 31.02
CA ASP A 420 -18.39 37.16 31.61
C ASP A 420 -18.41 35.61 31.44
N VAL A 421 -17.40 34.99 30.82
CA VAL A 421 -17.27 33.52 30.70
C VAL A 421 -15.85 33.07 31.07
N PRO A 422 -15.65 32.20 32.08
CA PRO A 422 -14.33 31.68 32.40
C PRO A 422 -13.88 30.69 31.30
N GLY A 423 -12.99 31.15 30.42
CA GLY A 423 -12.38 30.35 29.34
C GLY A 423 -10.95 30.82 29.05
N LEU A 424 -10.15 30.00 28.36
CA LEU A 424 -8.72 30.28 28.11
C LEU A 424 -8.47 31.28 26.94
N GLY A 425 -9.52 31.89 26.39
CA GLY A 425 -9.45 32.65 25.14
C GLY A 425 -9.26 31.72 23.93
N GLY A 426 -9.28 32.28 22.72
CA GLY A 426 -9.22 31.54 21.46
C GLY A 426 -8.25 32.17 20.46
N GLY A 427 -8.53 32.00 19.17
CA GLY A 427 -7.75 32.63 18.10
C GLY A 427 -8.49 32.65 16.76
N VAL A 428 -8.08 33.56 15.87
CA VAL A 428 -8.60 33.67 14.50
C VAL A 428 -7.42 33.60 13.55
N LEU A 429 -7.40 32.56 12.71
CA LEU A 429 -6.43 32.40 11.63
C LEU A 429 -7.02 33.00 10.35
N HIS A 430 -6.38 34.02 9.82
CA HIS A 430 -6.74 34.62 8.53
C HIS A 430 -5.92 33.98 7.42
N LEU A 431 -6.59 33.47 6.39
CA LEU A 431 -5.97 32.84 5.23
C LEU A 431 -6.41 33.54 3.95
N LYS A 432 -5.46 34.10 3.20
CA LYS A 432 -5.69 34.70 1.90
C LYS A 432 -5.21 33.77 0.81
N THR A 433 -6.08 33.48 -0.15
CA THR A 433 -5.79 32.62 -1.31
C THR A 433 -5.94 33.42 -2.61
N SER A 434 -4.99 33.28 -3.54
CA SER A 434 -4.99 34.03 -4.80
C SER A 434 -4.42 33.22 -5.97
N LYS A 435 -4.71 33.65 -7.21
CA LYS A 435 -4.25 33.01 -8.45
C LYS A 435 -4.66 31.53 -8.55
N ALA A 436 -5.97 31.27 -8.55
CA ALA A 436 -6.52 29.92 -8.71
C ALA A 436 -6.20 29.33 -10.10
N HIS A 437 -5.79 28.07 -10.15
CA HIS A 437 -5.49 27.36 -11.41
C HIS A 437 -6.74 26.93 -12.17
N SER A 438 -7.85 26.66 -11.46
CA SER A 438 -9.12 26.23 -12.05
C SER A 438 -10.32 26.73 -11.21
N LEU A 439 -11.50 26.79 -11.82
CA LEU A 439 -12.77 27.15 -11.16
C LEU A 439 -13.30 26.06 -10.21
N THR A 440 -12.79 24.83 -10.32
CA THR A 440 -13.25 23.66 -9.55
C THR A 440 -12.18 23.06 -8.65
N CYS A 441 -10.98 23.65 -8.61
CA CYS A 441 -9.93 23.16 -7.73
C CYS A 441 -10.19 23.52 -6.27
N MET A 442 -9.62 22.72 -5.36
CA MET A 442 -9.77 22.89 -3.92
C MET A 442 -8.43 22.59 -3.24
N ASP A 443 -7.99 23.45 -2.34
CA ASP A 443 -6.95 23.14 -1.37
C ASP A 443 -7.60 22.72 -0.05
N LEU A 444 -7.08 21.65 0.55
CA LEU A 444 -7.43 21.23 1.91
C LEU A 444 -6.21 21.47 2.80
N TYR A 445 -6.42 22.11 3.94
CA TYR A 445 -5.37 22.40 4.92
C TYR A 445 -5.65 21.71 6.25
N VAL A 446 -4.60 21.23 6.89
CA VAL A 446 -4.60 20.77 8.28
C VAL A 446 -3.88 21.81 9.13
N PHE A 447 -4.47 22.15 10.27
CA PHE A 447 -3.93 23.08 11.25
C PHE A 447 -3.74 22.33 12.56
N ALA A 448 -2.52 22.31 13.09
CA ALA A 448 -2.19 21.48 14.25
C ALA A 448 -1.39 22.24 15.33
N THR A 449 -1.69 21.90 16.57
CA THR A 449 -0.91 22.12 17.79
C THR A 449 -0.63 20.75 18.42
N PRO A 450 0.28 20.64 19.41
CA PRO A 450 0.46 19.39 20.16
C PRO A 450 -0.81 18.92 20.89
N TYR A 451 -1.82 19.78 21.02
CA TYR A 451 -3.04 19.55 21.80
C TYR A 451 -4.25 19.31 20.89
N ARG A 452 -4.28 19.89 19.69
CA ARG A 452 -5.41 19.75 18.76
C ARG A 452 -5.01 19.68 17.30
N ILE A 453 -5.86 19.03 16.51
CA ILE A 453 -5.80 19.02 15.06
C ILE A 453 -7.16 19.48 14.53
N THR A 454 -7.15 20.43 13.59
CA THR A 454 -8.35 20.88 12.86
C THR A 454 -8.01 21.01 11.38
N TRP A 455 -9.02 21.14 10.52
CA TRP A 455 -8.83 21.25 9.08
C TRP A 455 -9.88 22.16 8.45
N ASP A 456 -9.56 22.70 7.28
CA ASP A 456 -10.49 23.51 6.49
C ASP A 456 -10.13 23.45 5.00
N TYR A 457 -11.10 23.75 4.13
CA TYR A 457 -10.95 23.65 2.68
C TYR A 457 -11.34 24.94 1.98
N TYR A 458 -10.65 25.24 0.89
CA TYR A 458 -10.82 26.49 0.15
C TYR A 458 -10.95 26.20 -1.35
N PHE A 459 -12.05 26.66 -1.94
CA PHE A 459 -12.41 26.47 -3.36
C PHE A 459 -12.43 27.79 -4.15
N SER A 460 -12.20 28.93 -3.48
CA SER A 460 -12.21 30.25 -4.12
C SER A 460 -11.07 31.12 -3.65
N ALA A 461 -10.47 31.86 -4.60
CA ALA A 461 -9.42 32.83 -4.34
C ALA A 461 -10.00 34.08 -3.67
N ARG A 462 -9.97 34.12 -2.34
CA ARG A 462 -10.42 35.23 -1.49
C ARG A 462 -9.76 35.17 -0.10
N ASP A 463 -10.13 36.11 0.77
CA ASP A 463 -9.80 36.07 2.19
C ASP A 463 -10.78 35.13 2.93
N HIS A 464 -10.23 34.26 3.78
CA HIS A 464 -10.93 33.28 4.60
C HIS A 464 -10.49 33.39 6.08
N THR A 465 -11.29 32.82 6.97
CA THR A 465 -11.05 32.84 8.42
C THR A 465 -11.38 31.50 9.05
N LEU A 466 -10.46 30.98 9.86
CA LEU A 466 -10.66 29.80 10.71
C LEU A 466 -10.64 30.23 12.18
N ASN A 467 -11.69 29.89 12.93
CA ASN A 467 -11.85 30.28 14.33
C ASN A 467 -11.50 29.13 15.28
N PHE A 468 -10.74 29.44 16.33
CA PHE A 468 -10.53 28.61 17.50
C PHE A 468 -11.34 29.21 18.65
N ASP A 469 -12.45 28.59 19.03
CA ASP A 469 -13.40 29.14 20.00
C ASP A 469 -12.83 29.23 21.43
N SER A 470 -12.08 28.22 21.86
CA SER A 470 -11.30 28.21 23.11
C SER A 470 -10.11 27.26 23.00
N TRP A 471 -8.99 27.61 23.63
CA TRP A 471 -7.86 26.69 23.87
C TRP A 471 -8.29 25.56 24.83
N GLU A 472 -7.80 24.33 24.63
CA GLU A 472 -8.22 23.13 25.38
C GLU A 472 -7.63 23.18 26.77
N GLU A 473 -6.36 23.58 26.84
CA GLU A 473 -5.61 23.68 28.08
C GLU A 473 -4.70 24.91 28.09
N LYS A 474 -4.26 25.32 29.29
CA LYS A 474 -3.36 26.46 29.46
C LYS A 474 -2.01 26.24 28.76
N ALA A 475 -1.56 24.99 28.69
CA ALA A 475 -0.32 24.61 28.03
C ALA A 475 -0.38 24.80 26.51
N GLU A 476 -1.56 24.60 25.89
CA GLU A 476 -1.79 24.91 24.48
C GLU A 476 -1.66 26.41 24.18
N LEU A 477 -2.25 27.27 25.03
CA LEU A 477 -2.18 28.72 24.86
C LEU A 477 -0.74 29.24 24.92
N GLU A 478 0.07 28.74 25.86
CA GLU A 478 1.48 29.12 25.97
C GLU A 478 2.29 28.58 24.78
N TYR A 479 2.01 27.36 24.32
CA TYR A 479 2.61 26.81 23.11
C TYR A 479 2.32 27.66 21.87
N VAL A 480 1.06 28.06 21.63
CA VAL A 480 0.67 28.85 20.46
C VAL A 480 1.30 30.25 20.47
N LYS A 481 1.53 30.85 21.64
CA LYS A 481 2.22 32.14 21.76
C LYS A 481 3.69 32.05 21.32
N GLU A 482 4.36 30.95 21.65
CA GLU A 482 5.80 30.78 21.40
C GLU A 482 6.08 30.16 20.03
N HIS A 483 5.27 29.18 19.60
CA HIS A 483 5.53 28.34 18.43
C HIS A 483 4.48 28.46 17.31
N GLY A 484 3.32 29.07 17.59
CA GLY A 484 2.24 29.25 16.62
C GLY A 484 1.45 27.99 16.28
N VAL A 485 0.61 28.08 15.24
CA VAL A 485 -0.19 26.97 14.70
C VAL A 485 0.47 26.43 13.43
N SER A 486 0.72 25.13 13.37
CA SER A 486 1.36 24.48 12.22
C SER A 486 0.35 24.31 11.08
N VAL A 487 0.72 24.70 9.87
CA VAL A 487 -0.12 24.59 8.66
C VAL A 487 0.44 23.52 7.73
N PHE A 488 -0.42 22.62 7.28
CA PHE A 488 -0.11 21.60 6.29
C PHE A 488 -1.09 21.69 5.13
N LEU A 489 -0.59 21.55 3.91
CA LEU A 489 -1.38 21.47 2.68
C LEU A 489 -1.53 20.02 2.25
N MET A 490 -2.74 19.61 1.88
CA MET A 490 -3.00 18.31 1.26
C MET A 490 -2.95 18.44 -0.27
N PRO A 491 -1.89 17.96 -0.97
CA PRO A 491 -1.70 18.24 -2.40
C PRO A 491 -2.74 17.56 -3.31
N SER A 492 -3.36 16.48 -2.82
CA SER A 492 -4.17 15.59 -3.66
C SER A 492 -5.67 15.87 -3.70
N GLY A 493 -6.25 16.64 -2.76
CA GLY A 493 -7.71 16.82 -2.74
C GLY A 493 -8.48 15.52 -2.45
N MET A 494 -9.71 15.62 -1.98
CA MET A 494 -10.22 14.81 -0.87
C MET A 494 -10.67 13.35 -1.15
N LEU A 495 -10.78 12.81 -2.37
CA LEU A 495 -11.63 11.60 -2.52
C LEU A 495 -11.05 10.30 -1.95
N GLY A 496 -9.76 10.02 -2.10
CA GLY A 496 -9.10 8.82 -1.53
C GLY A 496 -8.71 8.96 -0.05
N THR A 497 -8.37 10.18 0.36
CA THR A 497 -8.01 10.53 1.74
C THR A 497 -9.22 10.48 2.68
N LEU A 498 -10.40 10.91 2.21
CA LEU A 498 -11.61 10.88 3.02
C LEU A 498 -12.01 9.44 3.38
N LEU A 499 -11.91 8.51 2.42
CA LEU A 499 -12.30 7.11 2.62
C LEU A 499 -11.34 6.35 3.55
N SER A 500 -10.04 6.64 3.48
CA SER A 500 -9.03 5.99 4.35
C SER A 500 -9.05 6.57 5.78
N LEU A 501 -9.35 7.87 5.94
CA LEU A 501 -9.51 8.49 7.26
C LEU A 501 -10.89 8.21 7.89
N ILE A 502 -11.92 7.86 7.11
CA ILE A 502 -13.22 7.41 7.63
C ILE A 502 -13.08 6.14 8.49
N ASP A 503 -12.15 5.23 8.18
CA ASP A 503 -11.95 4.01 8.99
C ASP A 503 -11.11 4.27 10.26
N VAL A 504 -10.25 5.30 10.27
CA VAL A 504 -9.28 5.57 11.35
C VAL A 504 -9.76 6.64 12.34
N LEU A 505 -10.36 7.73 11.87
CA LEU A 505 -10.83 8.82 12.75
C LEU A 505 -11.88 8.39 13.79
N PRO A 506 -12.83 7.49 13.47
CA PRO A 506 -13.78 7.02 14.47
C PRO A 506 -13.12 6.27 15.63
N LEU A 507 -11.95 5.65 15.42
CA LEU A 507 -11.25 4.82 16.42
C LEU A 507 -10.95 5.61 17.71
N PHE A 508 -10.61 6.89 17.58
CA PHE A 508 -10.24 7.75 18.71
C PHE A 508 -11.46 8.35 19.43
N SER A 509 -12.67 8.13 18.92
CA SER A 509 -13.89 8.66 19.54
C SER A 509 -14.23 7.93 20.84
N ASN A 510 -14.45 8.69 21.92
CA ASN A 510 -14.89 8.13 23.21
C ASN A 510 -16.42 7.91 23.25
N THR A 511 -16.96 7.24 22.23
CA THR A 511 -18.40 6.99 22.07
C THR A 511 -18.67 5.52 21.78
N ALA A 512 -19.94 5.09 21.86
CA ALA A 512 -20.33 3.74 21.42
C ALA A 512 -20.06 3.51 19.92
N TRP A 513 -20.10 4.58 19.11
CA TRP A 513 -19.71 4.53 17.71
C TRP A 513 -18.20 4.30 17.55
N GLY A 514 -17.37 5.02 18.31
CA GLY A 514 -15.92 4.78 18.31
C GLY A 514 -15.56 3.37 18.78
N GLN A 515 -16.20 2.86 19.83
CA GLN A 515 -16.05 1.46 20.25
C GLN A 515 -16.41 0.48 19.13
N SER A 516 -17.54 0.70 18.46
CA SER A 516 -17.96 -0.15 17.33
C SER A 516 -16.98 -0.09 16.17
N ALA A 517 -16.38 1.08 15.92
CA ALA A 517 -15.36 1.26 14.89
C ALA A 517 -14.05 0.52 15.24
N ASN A 518 -13.59 0.59 16.49
CA ASN A 518 -12.41 -0.19 16.94
C ASN A 518 -12.63 -1.69 16.74
N LEU A 519 -13.79 -2.22 17.15
CA LEU A 519 -14.13 -3.63 16.95
C LEU A 519 -14.20 -3.99 15.47
N ALA A 520 -14.90 -3.20 14.65
CA ALA A 520 -15.00 -3.43 13.21
C ALA A 520 -13.64 -3.40 12.52
N PHE A 521 -12.74 -2.50 12.94
CA PHE A 521 -11.38 -2.40 12.44
C PHE A 521 -10.57 -3.66 12.77
N LEU A 522 -10.54 -4.07 14.04
CA LEU A 522 -9.82 -5.27 14.48
C LEU A 522 -10.38 -6.54 13.83
N THR A 523 -11.70 -6.66 13.68
CA THR A 523 -12.31 -7.77 12.94
C THR A 523 -11.92 -7.77 11.47
N LYS A 524 -11.97 -6.63 10.80
CA LYS A 524 -11.65 -6.48 9.37
C LYS A 524 -10.18 -6.76 9.07
N HIS A 525 -9.28 -6.28 9.93
CA HIS A 525 -7.83 -6.25 9.64
C HIS A 525 -7.03 -7.34 10.34
N MET A 526 -7.54 -7.92 11.43
CA MET A 526 -6.86 -8.95 12.22
C MET A 526 -7.68 -10.23 12.40
N GLY A 527 -8.93 -10.26 11.89
CA GLY A 527 -9.82 -11.40 12.12
C GLY A 527 -10.26 -11.57 13.58
N ALA A 528 -10.08 -10.54 14.42
CA ALA A 528 -10.45 -10.60 15.83
C ALA A 528 -11.98 -10.70 16.00
N THR A 529 -12.45 -11.56 16.91
CA THR A 529 -13.89 -11.78 17.10
C THR A 529 -14.48 -10.84 18.15
N PHE A 530 -13.77 -10.60 19.25
CA PHE A 530 -14.23 -9.83 20.42
C PHE A 530 -15.69 -10.17 20.77
N GLU A 531 -15.95 -11.44 21.06
CA GLU A 531 -17.31 -11.89 21.44
C GLU A 531 -17.75 -11.24 22.76
N LYS A 532 -19.00 -10.76 22.81
CA LYS A 532 -19.54 -10.16 24.04
C LYS A 532 -19.81 -11.23 25.10
N ARG A 533 -19.33 -11.00 26.32
CA ARG A 533 -19.44 -11.91 27.46
C ARG A 533 -20.76 -11.81 28.19
N SER A 534 -21.13 -12.91 28.84
CA SER A 534 -22.24 -12.95 29.79
C SER A 534 -21.93 -12.09 31.04
N GLN A 535 -22.95 -11.46 31.62
CA GLN A 535 -22.76 -10.71 32.86
C GLN A 535 -22.68 -11.67 34.07
N PRO A 536 -21.91 -11.35 35.11
CA PRO A 536 -21.17 -10.10 35.33
C PRO A 536 -19.80 -10.04 34.62
N TRP A 537 -19.45 -8.86 34.07
CA TRP A 537 -18.16 -8.61 33.40
C TRP A 537 -16.97 -8.38 34.34
N ARG A 538 -17.18 -8.63 35.64
CA ARG A 538 -16.20 -8.40 36.70
C ARG A 538 -16.13 -9.64 37.57
N SER A 539 -14.92 -10.12 37.79
CA SER A 539 -14.65 -11.21 38.73
C SER A 539 -14.42 -10.67 40.15
N MET A 540 -14.86 -11.42 41.16
CA MET A 540 -14.49 -11.16 42.56
C MET A 540 -13.15 -11.83 42.85
N ILE A 541 -12.07 -11.07 42.75
CA ILE A 541 -10.71 -11.54 42.90
C ILE A 541 -10.38 -11.64 44.39
N ASN A 542 -9.74 -12.73 44.78
CA ASN A 542 -9.11 -12.84 46.09
C ASN A 542 -7.61 -12.51 45.96
N PRO A 543 -7.11 -11.38 46.50
CA PRO A 543 -5.70 -10.98 46.38
C PRO A 543 -4.70 -12.00 46.95
N ASP A 544 -5.13 -12.88 47.85
CA ASP A 544 -4.29 -13.95 48.38
C ASP A 544 -3.88 -14.96 47.31
N ASP A 545 -4.73 -15.19 46.30
CA ASP A 545 -4.48 -16.12 45.19
C ASP A 545 -3.61 -15.53 44.08
N VAL A 546 -3.34 -14.22 44.12
CA VAL A 546 -2.46 -13.51 43.19
C VAL A 546 -1.03 -13.53 43.72
N HIS A 547 -0.05 -13.75 42.84
CA HIS A 547 1.34 -13.92 43.22
C HIS A 547 2.25 -12.90 42.53
N SER A 548 3.43 -12.67 43.11
CA SER A 548 4.48 -11.89 42.45
C SER A 548 4.85 -12.50 41.10
N GLY A 549 4.93 -11.62 40.10
CA GLY A 549 5.22 -11.99 38.72
C GLY A 549 4.00 -12.40 37.92
N ASP A 550 2.79 -12.54 38.49
CA ASP A 550 1.60 -12.76 37.68
C ASP A 550 1.38 -11.56 36.73
N PHE A 551 1.12 -11.84 35.46
CA PHE A 551 1.10 -10.86 34.38
C PHE A 551 -0.33 -10.38 34.12
N LEU A 552 -0.50 -9.08 33.85
CA LEU A 552 -1.77 -8.47 33.47
C LEU A 552 -1.69 -8.00 32.02
N ALA A 553 -2.50 -8.59 31.15
CA ALA A 553 -2.73 -8.10 29.79
C ALA A 553 -3.98 -7.22 29.78
N VAL A 554 -3.84 -6.00 29.26
CA VAL A 554 -4.89 -4.99 29.21
C VAL A 554 -5.18 -4.65 27.75
N SER A 555 -6.46 -4.62 27.39
CA SER A 555 -6.93 -4.16 26.09
C SER A 555 -7.98 -3.07 26.33
N LYS A 556 -7.81 -1.90 25.73
CA LYS A 556 -8.79 -0.84 25.64
C LYS A 556 -9.33 -0.79 24.20
N ILE A 557 -10.61 -0.42 24.08
CA ILE A 557 -11.33 -0.45 22.79
C ILE A 557 -12.18 0.80 22.56
N ARG A 558 -12.00 1.85 23.37
CA ARG A 558 -12.75 3.10 23.26
C ARG A 558 -11.87 4.31 23.60
N GLY A 559 -12.18 5.46 23.00
CA GLY A 559 -11.49 6.73 23.28
C GLY A 559 -10.07 6.78 22.72
N ARG A 560 -9.31 7.82 23.10
CA ARG A 560 -7.94 8.07 22.62
C ARG A 560 -7.05 6.82 22.75
N TRP A 561 -7.04 6.23 23.94
CA TRP A 561 -6.24 5.05 24.23
C TRP A 561 -6.73 3.80 23.50
N GLY A 562 -8.05 3.60 23.37
CA GLY A 562 -8.58 2.50 22.57
C GLY A 562 -8.22 2.60 21.08
N GLY A 563 -8.22 3.80 20.51
CA GLY A 563 -7.79 4.03 19.13
C GLY A 563 -6.30 3.78 18.93
N PHE A 564 -5.46 4.26 19.85
CA PHE A 564 -4.01 4.02 19.80
C PHE A 564 -3.69 2.52 19.91
N GLU A 565 -4.26 1.85 20.93
CA GLU A 565 -4.07 0.41 21.10
C GLU A 565 -4.61 -0.40 19.92
N THR A 566 -5.68 0.04 19.25
CA THR A 566 -6.21 -0.65 18.06
C THR A 566 -5.21 -0.65 16.91
N LEU A 567 -4.51 0.46 16.71
CA LEU A 567 -3.44 0.54 15.70
C LEU A 567 -2.21 -0.26 16.13
N GLU A 568 -1.84 -0.19 17.42
CA GLU A 568 -0.74 -0.98 17.98
C GLU A 568 -0.98 -2.49 17.81
N LYS A 569 -2.19 -2.97 18.16
CA LYS A 569 -2.64 -4.35 17.96
C LYS A 569 -2.50 -4.76 16.50
N TRP A 570 -2.88 -3.88 15.58
CA TRP A 570 -2.79 -4.15 14.15
C TRP A 570 -1.35 -4.26 13.63
N VAL A 571 -0.42 -3.43 14.10
CA VAL A 571 0.99 -3.52 13.64
C VAL A 571 1.78 -4.65 14.31
N THR A 572 1.49 -4.95 15.58
CA THR A 572 2.23 -5.97 16.36
C THR A 572 1.60 -7.37 16.30
N GLY A 573 0.32 -7.46 15.91
CA GLY A 573 -0.47 -8.67 16.06
C GLY A 573 -0.83 -9.01 17.51
N ALA A 574 -0.52 -8.12 18.46
CA ALA A 574 -0.98 -8.27 19.82
C ALA A 574 -2.49 -8.06 19.88
N PHE A 575 -3.18 -8.82 20.73
CA PHE A 575 -4.62 -8.61 21.00
C PHE A 575 -4.84 -7.86 22.33
N ALA A 576 -3.76 -7.40 22.94
CA ALA A 576 -3.71 -6.50 24.09
C ALA A 576 -2.80 -5.30 23.74
N GLY A 577 -3.08 -4.13 24.30
CA GLY A 577 -2.33 -2.90 24.01
C GLY A 577 -1.62 -2.30 25.23
N HIS A 578 -1.78 -2.89 26.42
CA HIS A 578 -1.00 -2.49 27.58
C HIS A 578 -0.75 -3.68 28.51
N THR A 579 0.29 -3.57 29.35
CA THR A 579 0.67 -4.66 30.26
C THR A 579 1.09 -4.13 31.63
N ALA A 580 0.82 -4.91 32.67
CA ALA A 580 1.24 -4.64 34.04
C ALA A 580 1.64 -5.96 34.74
N VAL A 581 2.28 -5.85 35.91
CA VAL A 581 2.71 -7.02 36.69
C VAL A 581 2.34 -6.90 38.16
N CYS A 582 1.86 -7.99 38.75
CA CYS A 582 1.56 -8.09 40.17
C CYS A 582 2.82 -8.35 40.99
N LEU A 583 2.95 -7.70 42.14
CA LEU A 583 4.04 -7.88 43.10
C LEU A 583 3.51 -7.95 44.53
N LYS A 584 3.98 -8.91 45.33
CA LYS A 584 3.73 -8.97 46.77
C LYS A 584 4.94 -8.46 47.55
N ASP A 585 4.71 -7.54 48.47
CA ASP A 585 5.74 -7.07 49.40
C ASP A 585 5.98 -8.10 50.54
N ASP A 586 6.95 -7.80 51.41
CA ASP A 586 7.31 -8.67 52.54
C ASP A 586 6.19 -8.83 53.59
N LEU A 587 5.19 -7.95 53.58
CA LEU A 587 4.00 -8.01 54.43
C LEU A 587 2.84 -8.77 53.76
N GLY A 588 3.00 -9.18 52.50
CA GLY A 588 1.98 -9.86 51.70
C GLY A 588 0.99 -8.93 51.00
N ASN A 589 1.18 -7.60 51.07
CA ASN A 589 0.30 -6.67 50.36
C ASN A 589 0.55 -6.76 48.86
N LEU A 590 -0.52 -6.61 48.07
CA LEU A 590 -0.48 -6.70 46.61
C LEU A 590 -0.31 -5.32 45.98
N TRP A 591 0.64 -5.24 45.06
CA TRP A 591 1.02 -4.06 44.29
C TRP A 591 0.98 -4.37 42.80
N VAL A 592 0.79 -3.35 41.98
CA VAL A 592 0.83 -3.43 40.51
C VAL A 592 1.92 -2.49 40.00
N GLY A 593 2.87 -3.05 39.25
CA GLY A 593 3.90 -2.29 38.54
C GLY A 593 3.54 -2.17 37.06
N GLU A 594 3.66 -0.98 36.50
CA GLU A 594 3.45 -0.71 35.07
C GLU A 594 4.35 0.43 34.57
N SER A 595 4.67 0.39 33.27
CA SER A 595 5.30 1.50 32.56
C SER A 595 4.27 2.11 31.62
N GLY A 596 4.05 3.42 31.68
CA GLY A 596 3.02 4.11 30.88
C GLY A 596 1.92 4.76 31.73
N HIS A 597 2.19 4.98 33.01
CA HIS A 597 1.23 5.62 33.92
C HIS A 597 1.37 7.15 33.83
N GLU A 598 0.28 7.83 33.53
CA GLU A 598 0.26 9.29 33.41
C GLU A 598 0.29 9.96 34.79
N ASN A 599 1.29 10.80 35.04
CA ASN A 599 1.41 11.55 36.29
C ASN A 599 0.58 12.86 36.26
N GLU A 600 0.56 13.62 37.36
CA GLU A 600 -0.18 14.90 37.46
C GLU A 600 0.22 15.97 36.42
N LYS A 601 1.37 15.81 35.76
CA LYS A 601 1.87 16.71 34.71
C LYS A 601 1.55 16.21 33.30
N GLY A 602 0.88 15.07 33.16
CA GLY A 602 0.61 14.45 31.86
C GLY A 602 1.79 13.66 31.28
N GLU A 603 2.83 13.38 32.07
CA GLU A 603 3.99 12.60 31.63
C GLU A 603 3.77 11.12 31.94
N GLU A 604 4.07 10.24 30.99
CA GLU A 604 4.04 8.79 31.21
C GLU A 604 5.31 8.29 31.87
N ILE A 605 5.14 7.67 33.03
CA ILE A 605 6.23 7.19 33.88
C ILE A 605 6.01 5.74 34.32
N ILE A 606 7.06 5.17 34.90
CA ILE A 606 7.02 3.86 35.55
C ILE A 606 6.60 4.02 37.01
N VAL A 607 5.57 3.28 37.42
CA VAL A 607 5.02 3.31 38.78
C VAL A 607 4.87 1.91 39.36
N VAL A 608 4.80 1.85 40.68
CA VAL A 608 4.33 0.68 41.44
C VAL A 608 3.35 1.18 42.48
N ILE A 609 2.07 0.85 42.33
CA ILE A 609 0.98 1.36 43.18
C ILE A 609 0.20 0.20 43.82
N PRO A 610 -0.50 0.43 44.95
CA PRO A 610 -1.31 -0.61 45.59
C PRO A 610 -2.38 -1.17 44.64
N TRP A 611 -2.66 -2.47 44.76
CA TRP A 611 -3.68 -3.14 43.94
C TRP A 611 -5.03 -2.44 43.98
N ASP A 612 -5.51 -2.05 45.17
CA ASP A 612 -6.82 -1.42 45.32
C ASP A 612 -6.90 -0.08 44.59
N GLU A 613 -5.79 0.67 44.54
CA GLU A 613 -5.68 1.93 43.80
C GLU A 613 -5.69 1.68 42.30
N TRP A 614 -4.83 0.78 41.80
CA TRP A 614 -4.79 0.40 40.39
C TRP A 614 -6.14 -0.15 39.91
N TRP A 615 -6.80 -0.96 40.73
CA TRP A 615 -8.10 -1.54 40.44
C TRP A 615 -9.21 -0.49 40.39
N ASP A 616 -9.21 0.48 41.31
CA ASP A 616 -10.17 1.60 41.29
C ASP A 616 -9.97 2.50 40.06
N LEU A 617 -8.72 2.79 39.68
CA LEU A 617 -8.39 3.50 38.44
C LEU A 617 -8.88 2.74 37.20
N THR A 618 -8.61 1.43 37.14
CA THR A 618 -9.05 0.56 36.04
C THR A 618 -10.57 0.51 35.91
N LEU A 619 -11.30 0.46 37.04
CA LEU A 619 -12.77 0.47 37.03
C LEU A 619 -13.37 1.83 36.61
N LYS A 620 -12.63 2.93 36.78
CA LYS A 620 -13.03 4.28 36.37
C LYS A 620 -12.59 4.64 34.96
N ASP A 621 -11.73 3.83 34.33
CA ASP A 621 -11.25 4.06 32.96
C ASP A 621 -12.42 4.04 31.97
N ASN A 622 -12.65 5.18 31.33
CA ASN A 622 -13.72 5.36 30.37
C ASN A 622 -13.38 4.80 28.98
N SER A 623 -12.21 4.19 28.79
CA SER A 623 -11.76 3.54 27.55
C SER A 623 -12.29 2.11 27.36
N ASN A 624 -13.15 1.64 28.28
CA ASN A 624 -13.70 0.27 28.32
C ASN A 624 -12.60 -0.80 28.29
N PRO A 625 -11.84 -0.98 29.40
CA PRO A 625 -10.76 -1.96 29.45
C PRO A 625 -11.27 -3.40 29.60
N GLN A 626 -10.58 -4.33 28.94
CA GLN A 626 -10.61 -5.77 29.17
C GLN A 626 -9.28 -6.16 29.81
N VAL A 627 -9.33 -6.94 30.89
CA VAL A 627 -8.13 -7.32 31.65
C VAL A 627 -8.07 -8.82 31.84
N ALA A 628 -6.96 -9.42 31.46
CA ALA A 628 -6.62 -10.81 31.69
C ALA A 628 -5.43 -10.93 32.64
N LEU A 629 -5.58 -11.72 33.69
CA LEU A 629 -4.51 -12.14 34.60
C LEU A 629 -3.98 -13.49 34.14
N LEU A 630 -2.67 -13.55 33.90
CA LEU A 630 -1.93 -14.73 33.44
C LEU A 630 -1.01 -15.18 34.60
N PRO A 631 -1.42 -16.19 35.39
CA PRO A 631 -0.59 -16.66 36.49
C PRO A 631 0.70 -17.29 35.99
N LEU A 632 1.81 -17.09 36.69
CA LEU A 632 3.03 -17.83 36.38
C LEU A 632 2.85 -19.33 36.66
N HIS A 633 3.39 -20.17 35.79
CA HIS A 633 3.41 -21.61 36.01
C HIS A 633 4.17 -21.94 37.31
N PRO A 634 3.74 -22.91 38.14
CA PRO A 634 4.36 -23.19 39.45
C PRO A 634 5.89 -23.38 39.41
N VAL A 635 6.41 -24.07 38.39
CA VAL A 635 7.85 -24.29 38.20
C VAL A 635 8.61 -22.98 37.90
N ILE A 636 7.97 -22.03 37.22
CA ILE A 636 8.56 -20.71 36.95
C ILE A 636 8.48 -19.85 38.21
N ARG A 637 7.35 -19.91 38.93
CA ARG A 637 7.15 -19.23 40.20
C ARG A 637 8.18 -19.63 41.26
N GLU A 638 8.56 -20.91 41.33
CA GLU A 638 9.63 -21.38 42.22
C GLU A 638 11.01 -20.77 41.91
N LYS A 639 11.25 -20.39 40.65
CA LYS A 639 12.50 -19.72 40.23
C LYS A 639 12.47 -18.21 40.44
N PHE A 640 11.29 -17.62 40.58
CA PHE A 640 11.10 -16.18 40.65
C PHE A 640 11.66 -15.61 41.96
N ASN A 641 12.75 -14.85 41.86
CA ASN A 641 13.32 -14.15 43.00
C ASN A 641 12.58 -12.83 43.26
N ASN A 642 11.67 -12.85 44.26
CA ASN A 642 10.85 -11.69 44.62
C ASN A 642 11.68 -10.47 45.07
N THR A 643 12.78 -10.70 45.79
CA THR A 643 13.65 -9.61 46.26
C THR A 643 14.31 -8.89 45.09
N ALA A 644 14.87 -9.64 44.14
CA ALA A 644 15.49 -9.07 42.95
C ALA A 644 14.46 -8.36 42.04
N ALA A 645 13.25 -8.90 41.92
CA ALA A 645 12.15 -8.25 41.20
C ALA A 645 11.82 -6.87 41.81
N TRP A 646 11.72 -6.79 43.13
CA TRP A 646 11.46 -5.53 43.84
C TRP A 646 12.63 -4.54 43.77
N GLU A 647 13.88 -5.01 43.76
CA GLU A 647 15.05 -4.16 43.55
C GLU A 647 15.02 -3.53 42.16
N TYR A 648 14.72 -4.33 41.13
CA TYR A 648 14.55 -3.84 39.77
C TYR A 648 13.39 -2.83 39.67
N ALA A 649 12.20 -3.19 40.17
CA ALA A 649 11.02 -2.32 40.14
C ALA A 649 11.31 -0.96 40.79
N ARG A 650 11.93 -0.96 41.99
CA ARG A 650 12.34 0.27 42.69
C ARG A 650 13.37 1.08 41.91
N SER A 651 14.28 0.43 41.20
CA SER A 651 15.29 1.11 40.39
C SER A 651 14.72 1.84 39.18
N MET A 652 13.49 1.51 38.77
CA MET A 652 12.81 2.09 37.60
C MET A 652 11.72 3.09 37.97
N LEU A 653 11.34 3.20 39.24
CA LEU A 653 10.29 4.14 39.70
C LEU A 653 10.58 5.58 39.25
N GLY A 654 9.56 6.21 38.64
CA GLY A 654 9.61 7.59 38.17
C GLY A 654 10.43 7.82 36.91
N LYS A 655 10.99 6.76 36.29
CA LYS A 655 11.66 6.86 35.00
C LYS A 655 10.65 6.97 33.85
N PRO A 656 11.06 7.55 32.70
CA PRO A 656 10.16 7.76 31.58
C PRO A 656 9.75 6.46 30.87
N TYR A 657 8.61 6.53 30.19
CA TYR A 657 8.14 5.48 29.28
C TYR A 657 9.09 5.27 28.09
N GLY A 658 9.17 4.04 27.59
CA GLY A 658 10.04 3.62 26.49
C GLY A 658 9.60 4.08 25.10
N TYR A 659 9.40 5.37 24.87
CA TYR A 659 9.08 5.87 23.53
C TYR A 659 10.19 5.62 22.51
N HIS A 660 11.45 5.68 22.94
CA HIS A 660 12.64 5.47 22.10
C HIS A 660 12.74 4.06 21.51
N ASN A 661 12.18 3.05 22.19
CA ASN A 661 12.30 1.64 21.81
C ASN A 661 11.00 1.01 21.29
N MET A 662 9.84 1.65 21.51
CA MET A 662 8.54 1.12 21.11
C MET A 662 8.47 0.72 19.63
N ILE A 663 8.85 1.63 18.72
CA ILE A 663 8.70 1.41 17.26
C ILE A 663 9.62 0.29 16.74
N PHE A 664 10.81 0.14 17.33
CA PHE A 664 11.80 -0.83 16.85
C PHE A 664 11.48 -2.26 17.26
N SER A 665 10.66 -2.45 18.30
CA SER A 665 10.28 -3.78 18.81
C SER A 665 9.47 -4.66 17.83
N TRP A 666 9.06 -4.13 16.68
CA TRP A 666 8.37 -4.89 15.63
C TRP A 666 8.94 -4.66 14.23
N ILE A 667 10.14 -4.07 14.09
CA ILE A 667 10.83 -3.85 12.81
C ILE A 667 12.11 -4.69 12.78
N ASP A 668 11.95 -5.97 12.49
CA ASP A 668 13.01 -6.97 12.62
C ASP A 668 13.63 -7.38 11.28
N THR A 669 12.89 -7.25 10.18
CA THR A 669 13.31 -7.73 8.85
C THR A 669 13.42 -6.58 7.82
N LEU A 670 14.05 -6.79 6.66
CA LEU A 670 14.16 -5.73 5.63
C LEU A 670 12.81 -5.40 4.95
N GLY A 671 11.85 -6.30 5.05
CA GLY A 671 10.45 -6.16 4.61
C GLY A 671 9.56 -6.97 5.54
N ASP A 672 8.25 -7.04 5.30
CA ASP A 672 7.32 -7.89 6.05
C ASP A 672 7.14 -7.55 7.55
N ASN A 673 7.35 -6.27 7.94
CA ASN A 673 7.09 -5.78 9.31
C ASN A 673 5.82 -4.93 9.43
N TYR A 674 5.23 -4.53 8.30
CA TYR A 674 4.21 -3.50 8.26
C TYR A 674 2.94 -4.03 7.59
N PRO A 675 1.76 -3.80 8.20
CA PRO A 675 0.49 -4.05 7.53
C PRO A 675 0.36 -3.28 6.21
N PRO A 676 0.03 -3.93 5.08
CA PRO A 676 -0.26 -3.20 3.86
C PRO A 676 -1.38 -2.15 4.08
N PRO A 677 -1.25 -0.90 3.58
CA PRO A 677 -0.22 -0.41 2.65
C PRO A 677 0.98 0.28 3.31
N LEU A 678 1.22 0.08 4.61
CA LEU A 678 2.38 0.65 5.30
C LEU A 678 3.69 -0.01 4.81
N ASP A 679 4.71 0.80 4.55
CA ASP A 679 6.08 0.36 4.24
C ASP A 679 7.12 1.26 4.93
N ALA A 680 8.40 0.88 4.87
CA ALA A 680 9.47 1.63 5.51
C ALA A 680 9.61 3.06 4.96
N HIS A 681 9.29 3.30 3.69
CA HIS A 681 9.30 4.64 3.09
C HIS A 681 8.17 5.54 3.61
N LEU A 682 7.01 4.95 3.91
CA LEU A 682 5.91 5.65 4.57
C LEU A 682 6.26 5.94 6.04
N VAL A 683 6.91 5.02 6.74
CA VAL A 683 7.43 5.24 8.10
C VAL A 683 8.47 6.36 8.12
N ILE A 684 9.45 6.35 7.21
CA ILE A 684 10.42 7.46 7.02
C ILE A 684 9.70 8.79 6.77
N SER A 685 8.63 8.78 5.97
CA SER A 685 7.87 9.99 5.64
C SER A 685 7.13 10.53 6.86
N VAL A 686 6.49 9.66 7.66
CA VAL A 686 5.83 10.03 8.92
C VAL A 686 6.85 10.50 9.97
N MET A 687 7.99 9.80 10.10
CA MET A 687 9.10 10.21 10.97
C MET A 687 9.67 11.58 10.56
N SER A 688 9.85 11.82 9.26
CA SER A 688 10.31 13.11 8.71
C SER A 688 9.30 14.23 8.91
N MET A 689 8.00 13.92 8.82
CA MET A 689 6.92 14.86 9.14
C MET A 689 6.94 15.20 10.63
N TRP A 690 6.84 14.20 11.51
CA TRP A 690 6.77 14.39 12.96
C TRP A 690 8.03 15.02 13.54
N THR A 691 9.22 14.74 12.98
CA THR A 691 10.48 15.43 13.31
C THR A 691 10.44 16.92 13.04
N ARG A 692 9.63 17.37 12.08
CA ARG A 692 9.43 18.78 11.78
C ARG A 692 8.28 19.41 12.57
N VAL A 693 7.25 18.64 12.95
CA VAL A 693 6.07 19.13 13.72
C VAL A 693 6.35 19.21 15.23
N GLN A 694 7.09 18.24 15.76
CA GLN A 694 7.42 18.10 17.18
C GLN A 694 8.90 17.65 17.31
N PRO A 695 9.87 18.54 17.05
CA PRO A 695 11.28 18.16 17.05
C PRO A 695 11.76 17.59 18.40
N ALA A 696 11.21 18.06 19.53
CA ALA A 696 11.51 17.52 20.85
C ALA A 696 10.95 16.11 21.08
N TYR A 697 9.74 15.83 20.59
CA TYR A 697 9.12 14.51 20.73
C TYR A 697 9.68 13.49 19.74
N ALA A 698 9.99 13.91 18.51
CA ALA A 698 10.66 13.07 17.52
C ALA A 698 12.11 12.76 17.89
N ALA A 699 12.82 13.72 18.51
CA ALA A 699 14.13 13.47 19.11
C ALA A 699 14.04 12.34 20.15
N ASN A 700 12.99 12.37 20.97
CA ASN A 700 12.69 11.37 21.98
C ASN A 700 12.07 10.04 21.45
N MET A 701 11.65 9.97 20.20
CA MET A 701 11.03 8.75 19.65
C MET A 701 11.98 7.91 18.80
N TRP A 702 12.90 8.54 18.04
CA TRP A 702 13.77 7.79 17.14
C TRP A 702 15.14 8.40 16.88
N ASN A 703 15.37 9.71 17.00
CA ASN A 703 16.69 10.26 16.63
C ASN A 703 17.82 9.69 17.49
N GLU A 704 17.65 9.67 18.81
CA GLU A 704 18.66 9.09 19.70
C GLU A 704 18.82 7.58 19.47
N ALA A 705 17.71 6.87 19.30
CA ALA A 705 17.71 5.43 19.05
C ALA A 705 18.40 5.06 17.72
N LEU A 706 18.22 5.84 16.66
CA LEU A 706 18.90 5.68 15.37
C LEU A 706 20.40 6.03 15.47
N ASN A 707 20.74 7.08 16.23
CA ASN A 707 22.14 7.42 16.52
C ASN A 707 22.86 6.29 17.27
N LYS A 708 22.22 5.69 18.29
CA LYS A 708 22.75 4.52 19.01
C LYS A 708 23.04 3.36 18.06
N ARG A 709 22.11 3.04 17.14
CA ARG A 709 22.27 2.01 16.11
C ARG A 709 23.42 2.30 15.15
N LEU A 710 23.62 3.56 14.76
CA LEU A 710 24.78 3.99 13.97
C LEU A 710 26.09 4.13 14.77
N GLY A 711 26.04 4.08 16.10
CA GLY A 711 27.18 4.44 16.95
C GLY A 711 27.62 5.90 16.77
N THR A 712 26.67 6.80 16.52
CA THR A 712 26.86 8.25 16.42
C THR A 712 26.15 8.96 17.58
N GLU A 713 26.39 10.26 17.74
CA GLU A 713 25.75 11.10 18.74
C GLU A 713 25.30 12.42 18.08
N ASP A 714 24.18 12.96 18.52
CA ASP A 714 23.64 14.28 18.16
C ASP A 714 23.42 14.56 16.66
N LEU A 715 23.33 13.52 15.80
CA LEU A 715 22.90 13.71 14.41
C LEU A 715 21.38 13.90 14.35
N ASP A 716 20.92 14.88 13.58
CA ASP A 716 19.52 14.97 13.18
C ASP A 716 19.18 13.90 12.13
N LEU A 717 17.89 13.70 11.84
CA LEU A 717 17.45 12.66 10.90
C LEU A 717 18.12 12.78 9.52
N TYR A 718 18.42 14.00 9.06
CA TYR A 718 19.15 14.22 7.79
C TYR A 718 20.60 13.76 7.87
N GLY A 719 21.31 14.11 8.94
CA GLY A 719 22.67 13.65 9.19
C GLY A 719 22.74 12.13 9.37
N ILE A 720 21.73 11.53 10.00
CA ILE A 720 21.58 10.07 10.12
C ILE A 720 21.45 9.43 8.72
N LEU A 721 20.57 9.95 7.86
CA LEU A 721 20.39 9.43 6.50
C LEU A 721 21.65 9.60 5.64
N GLU A 722 22.33 10.74 5.74
CA GLU A 722 23.59 10.99 5.04
C GLU A 722 24.70 10.05 5.52
N GLU A 723 24.85 9.87 6.83
CA GLU A 723 25.85 8.98 7.41
C GLU A 723 25.58 7.50 7.10
N THR A 724 24.30 7.11 7.08
CA THR A 724 23.83 5.77 6.67
C THR A 724 24.23 5.50 5.22
N ALA A 725 23.91 6.43 4.32
CA ALA A 725 24.29 6.35 2.91
C ALA A 725 25.83 6.34 2.72
N ARG A 726 26.57 7.15 3.49
CA ARG A 726 28.05 7.20 3.47
C ARG A 726 28.68 5.86 3.85
N ARG A 727 28.03 5.09 4.75
CA ARG A 727 28.46 3.75 5.17
C ARG A 727 28.00 2.64 4.22
N GLY A 728 27.26 2.97 3.17
CA GLY A 728 26.75 2.00 2.20
C GLY A 728 25.65 1.09 2.76
N MET A 729 24.95 1.54 3.81
CA MET A 729 23.82 0.86 4.45
C MET A 729 22.52 1.52 3.97
N SER A 730 21.44 0.76 3.84
CA SER A 730 20.09 1.31 3.60
C SER A 730 19.45 1.78 4.91
N PHE A 731 18.45 2.65 4.83
CA PHE A 731 17.71 3.03 6.05
C PHE A 731 16.94 1.85 6.63
N ASP A 732 16.44 0.95 5.79
CA ASP A 732 15.74 -0.26 6.21
C ASP A 732 16.69 -1.18 7.00
N GLU A 733 17.93 -1.35 6.52
CA GLU A 733 18.98 -2.08 7.25
C GLU A 733 19.28 -1.44 8.62
N LEU A 734 19.30 -0.10 8.70
CA LEU A 734 19.50 0.61 9.97
C LEU A 734 18.36 0.31 10.96
N LEU A 735 17.11 0.30 10.50
CA LEU A 735 15.95 0.03 11.36
C LEU A 735 15.98 -1.38 11.96
N THR A 736 16.51 -2.37 11.23
CA THR A 736 16.61 -3.78 11.68
C THR A 736 17.67 -4.04 12.73
N ILE A 737 18.48 -3.05 13.13
CA ILE A 737 19.48 -3.23 14.18
C ILE A 737 18.76 -3.36 15.54
N PRO A 738 18.91 -4.47 16.28
CA PRO A 738 18.17 -4.71 17.50
C PRO A 738 18.46 -3.68 18.60
N GLU A 739 17.40 -3.22 19.26
CA GLU A 739 17.51 -2.45 20.50
C GLU A 739 18.24 -3.25 21.58
N GLN A 740 19.00 -2.57 22.43
CA GLN A 740 19.75 -3.22 23.52
C GLN A 740 19.21 -2.79 24.88
N ASP A 741 18.94 -3.73 25.78
CA ASP A 741 18.39 -3.49 27.13
C ASP A 741 19.24 -2.53 27.98
N GLU A 742 20.53 -2.40 27.67
CA GLU A 742 21.48 -1.54 28.39
C GLU A 742 21.62 -0.14 27.80
N TRP A 743 20.95 0.16 26.68
CA TRP A 743 20.94 1.53 26.15
C TRP A 743 20.24 2.48 27.13
N VAL A 744 20.84 3.66 27.26
CA VAL A 744 20.36 4.76 28.09
C VAL A 744 20.30 6.01 27.21
N TYR A 745 19.17 6.68 27.27
CA TYR A 745 18.81 7.87 26.52
C TYR A 745 19.03 9.14 27.34
N SER A 746 18.94 10.31 26.72
CA SER A 746 19.17 11.58 27.39
C SER A 746 18.18 11.86 28.55
N ASP A 747 16.97 11.32 28.46
CA ASP A 747 15.93 11.36 29.50
C ASP A 747 16.04 10.24 30.54
N GLY A 748 17.00 9.32 30.37
CA GLY A 748 17.34 8.26 31.32
C GLY A 748 17.11 6.85 30.77
N LYS A 749 17.01 5.87 31.68
CA LYS A 749 16.70 4.48 31.32
C LYS A 749 15.18 4.34 31.19
N SER A 750 14.69 3.94 30.03
CA SER A 750 13.26 3.85 29.72
C SER A 750 12.90 2.48 29.16
N THR A 751 11.67 2.03 29.41
CA THR A 751 11.16 0.72 28.96
C THR A 751 9.69 0.83 28.61
N THR A 752 9.25 0.18 27.53
CA THR A 752 7.80 -0.02 27.27
C THR A 752 7.14 -0.83 28.38
N CYS A 753 5.80 -0.90 28.38
CA CYS A 753 5.02 -1.66 29.36
C CYS A 753 5.51 -3.11 29.48
N VAL A 754 5.71 -3.79 28.35
CA VAL A 754 6.12 -5.20 28.32
C VAL A 754 7.60 -5.39 28.63
N ALA A 755 8.47 -4.52 28.10
CA ALA A 755 9.91 -4.59 28.36
C ALA A 755 10.22 -4.39 29.86
N PHE A 756 9.46 -3.53 30.56
CA PHE A 756 9.57 -3.37 32.00
C PHE A 756 9.36 -4.69 32.75
N ILE A 757 8.33 -5.45 32.38
CA ILE A 757 7.97 -6.72 33.03
C ILE A 757 9.00 -7.81 32.70
N LEU A 758 9.39 -7.93 31.43
CA LEU A 758 10.33 -8.96 31.02
C LEU A 758 11.75 -8.68 31.53
N ALA A 759 12.16 -7.42 31.67
CA ALA A 759 13.41 -7.04 32.34
C ALA A 759 13.36 -7.40 33.83
N MET A 760 12.20 -7.22 34.48
CA MET A 760 11.99 -7.70 35.85
C MET A 760 12.10 -9.23 35.92
N TYR A 761 11.55 -9.97 34.96
CA TYR A 761 11.68 -11.42 34.88
C TYR A 761 13.14 -11.86 34.68
N LYS A 762 13.92 -11.13 33.86
CA LYS A 762 15.38 -11.33 33.74
C LYS A 762 16.07 -11.15 35.10
N ALA A 763 15.82 -10.04 35.78
CA ALA A 763 16.38 -9.77 37.11
C ALA A 763 15.95 -10.80 38.17
N ALA A 764 14.71 -11.28 38.09
CA ALA A 764 14.15 -12.29 38.98
C ALA A 764 14.64 -13.72 38.68
N GLY A 765 15.44 -13.93 37.63
CA GLY A 765 16.03 -15.23 37.28
C GLY A 765 15.15 -16.16 36.45
N VAL A 766 14.02 -15.67 35.90
CA VAL A 766 13.06 -16.48 35.13
C VAL A 766 13.69 -17.07 33.87
N PHE A 767 14.49 -16.29 33.14
CA PHE A 767 15.15 -16.73 31.90
C PHE A 767 16.42 -17.56 32.14
N GLY A 768 16.92 -17.63 33.37
CA GLY A 768 18.11 -18.41 33.72
C GLY A 768 19.30 -18.11 32.79
N PRO A 769 19.96 -19.12 32.20
CA PRO A 769 21.11 -18.93 31.31
C PRO A 769 20.82 -18.15 30.02
N LEU A 770 19.55 -17.98 29.64
CA LEU A 770 19.17 -17.24 28.43
C LEU A 770 19.12 -15.72 28.65
N ALA A 771 19.21 -15.25 29.90
CA ALA A 771 19.05 -13.83 30.22
C ALA A 771 20.02 -12.93 29.42
N ASP A 772 21.26 -13.36 29.22
CA ASP A 772 22.29 -12.59 28.49
C ASP A 772 22.13 -12.65 26.96
N HIS A 773 21.21 -13.48 26.46
CA HIS A 773 20.96 -13.72 25.03
C HIS A 773 19.60 -13.21 24.56
N ILE A 774 18.83 -12.56 25.43
CA ILE A 774 17.50 -12.03 25.12
C ILE A 774 17.54 -10.53 25.36
N GLN A 775 17.19 -9.74 24.35
CA GLN A 775 16.93 -8.30 24.48
C GLN A 775 15.43 -8.13 24.64
N VAL A 776 14.97 -7.79 25.83
CA VAL A 776 13.52 -7.70 26.11
C VAL A 776 12.90 -6.42 25.56
N THR A 777 13.71 -5.43 25.18
CA THR A 777 13.27 -4.26 24.43
C THR A 777 12.74 -4.60 23.04
N GLU A 778 13.06 -5.78 22.51
CA GLU A 778 12.60 -6.27 21.20
C GLU A 778 11.29 -7.07 21.29
N PHE A 779 10.66 -7.14 22.47
CA PHE A 779 9.44 -7.90 22.65
C PHE A 779 8.22 -7.01 22.50
N THR A 780 7.29 -7.42 21.65
CA THR A 780 5.93 -6.91 21.65
C THR A 780 5.10 -7.57 22.77
N ILE A 781 3.88 -7.06 23.01
CA ILE A 781 2.95 -7.68 23.97
C ILE A 781 2.61 -9.11 23.57
N ARG A 782 2.46 -9.38 22.25
CA ARG A 782 2.25 -10.73 21.72
C ARG A 782 3.37 -11.67 22.09
N ASP A 783 4.60 -11.21 21.95
CA ASP A 783 5.77 -12.02 22.26
C ASP A 783 5.80 -12.41 23.72
N ALA A 784 5.42 -11.50 24.63
CA ALA A 784 5.38 -11.82 26.05
C ALA A 784 4.34 -12.88 26.40
N TYR A 785 3.07 -12.73 25.99
CA TYR A 785 2.02 -13.68 26.40
C TYR A 785 2.12 -15.04 25.68
N THR A 786 2.87 -15.14 24.57
CA THR A 786 3.12 -16.41 23.89
C THR A 786 4.24 -17.22 24.55
N LEU A 787 5.09 -16.60 25.37
CA LEU A 787 6.13 -17.31 26.12
C LEU A 787 5.51 -18.36 27.06
N LYS A 788 6.16 -19.52 27.10
CA LYS A 788 5.74 -20.67 27.90
C LYS A 788 6.11 -20.53 29.39
N LEU A 789 5.68 -19.42 29.99
CA LEU A 789 5.94 -19.04 31.37
C LEU A 789 4.70 -19.14 32.26
N PHE A 790 3.52 -19.19 31.66
CA PHE A 790 2.24 -19.02 32.35
C PHE A 790 1.54 -20.37 32.59
N GLU A 791 0.56 -20.35 33.47
CA GLU A 791 -0.30 -21.50 33.71
C GLU A 791 -1.33 -21.67 32.58
N SER A 792 -1.48 -22.91 32.10
CA SER A 792 -2.48 -23.29 31.09
C SER A 792 -3.36 -24.45 31.56
N ASN A 793 -3.02 -25.09 32.67
CA ASN A 793 -3.85 -26.12 33.28
C ASN A 793 -4.97 -25.46 34.10
N GLN A 794 -6.18 -25.48 33.53
CA GLN A 794 -7.40 -24.90 34.13
C GLN A 794 -7.68 -25.41 35.56
N THR A 795 -7.23 -26.62 35.93
CA THR A 795 -7.41 -27.15 37.29
C THR A 795 -6.55 -26.49 38.36
N ARG A 796 -5.51 -25.73 37.95
CA ARG A 796 -4.59 -25.00 38.84
C ARG A 796 -4.83 -23.49 38.84
N LEU A 797 -5.72 -23.00 37.98
CA LEU A 797 -6.14 -21.61 38.02
C LEU A 797 -6.96 -21.35 39.30
N PRO A 798 -6.95 -20.10 39.83
CA PRO A 798 -7.73 -19.75 41.01
C PRO A 798 -9.22 -20.10 40.86
N SER A 799 -9.92 -20.44 41.94
CA SER A 799 -11.32 -20.89 41.83
C SER A 799 -12.30 -19.82 41.32
N TRP A 800 -11.92 -18.54 41.39
CA TRP A 800 -12.67 -17.42 40.84
C TRP A 800 -12.34 -17.13 39.36
N CYS A 801 -11.36 -17.84 38.80
CA CYS A 801 -10.93 -17.73 37.42
C CYS A 801 -11.86 -18.55 36.52
N ASN A 802 -12.49 -17.86 35.56
CA ASN A 802 -13.46 -18.41 34.60
C ASN A 802 -14.76 -18.92 35.25
N THR A 803 -15.90 -18.58 34.64
CA THR A 803 -17.22 -19.12 35.04
C THR A 803 -17.45 -20.47 34.34
N GLU A 804 -18.41 -21.29 34.80
CA GLU A 804 -18.68 -22.61 34.19
C GLU A 804 -19.02 -22.53 32.68
N GLU A 805 -19.51 -21.38 32.21
CA GLU A 805 -19.92 -21.12 30.82
C GLU A 805 -18.80 -20.55 29.91
N GLU A 806 -17.74 -19.96 30.47
CA GLU A 806 -16.67 -19.27 29.71
C GLU A 806 -15.27 -19.80 30.12
N LYS A 807 -14.89 -21.00 29.65
CA LYS A 807 -13.57 -21.58 29.94
C LYS A 807 -12.49 -21.04 28.99
N LEU A 808 -11.71 -20.07 29.47
CA LEU A 808 -10.46 -19.63 28.87
C LEU A 808 -9.27 -20.37 29.50
N ASP A 809 -8.11 -20.38 28.83
CA ASP A 809 -6.88 -20.96 29.38
C ASP A 809 -6.15 -20.02 30.36
N PHE A 810 -6.69 -18.83 30.57
CA PHE A 810 -6.24 -17.78 31.47
C PHE A 810 -7.42 -17.11 32.19
N CYS A 811 -7.15 -16.16 33.10
CA CYS A 811 -8.18 -15.54 33.93
C CYS A 811 -8.60 -14.16 33.41
N GLN A 812 -9.72 -14.06 32.69
CA GLN A 812 -10.26 -12.75 32.34
C GLN A 812 -11.04 -12.15 33.53
N ILE A 813 -10.47 -11.12 34.16
CA ILE A 813 -10.96 -10.53 35.42
C ILE A 813 -11.85 -9.30 35.23
N LEU A 814 -11.76 -8.65 34.06
CA LEU A 814 -12.57 -7.48 33.70
C LEU A 814 -12.89 -7.47 32.19
N GLY A 815 -14.04 -6.94 31.82
CA GLY A 815 -14.33 -6.49 30.46
C GLY A 815 -15.58 -7.12 29.83
N GLU A 816 -16.26 -6.32 29.02
CA GLU A 816 -17.49 -6.67 28.28
C GLU A 816 -17.24 -7.71 27.18
N TYR A 817 -16.05 -7.71 26.58
CA TYR A 817 -15.69 -8.58 25.45
C TYR A 817 -14.66 -9.61 25.87
N ARG A 818 -14.76 -10.80 25.28
CA ARG A 818 -13.85 -11.91 25.49
C ARG A 818 -12.48 -11.55 24.94
N MET A 819 -11.46 -11.63 25.79
CA MET A 819 -10.08 -11.46 25.35
C MET A 819 -9.62 -12.69 24.58
N GLU A 820 -8.94 -12.45 23.48
CA GLU A 820 -8.25 -13.46 22.70
C GLU A 820 -6.75 -13.22 22.90
N LEU A 821 -5.99 -14.25 23.24
CA LEU A 821 -4.52 -14.18 23.31
C LEU A 821 -3.96 -15.28 22.39
N PRO A 822 -3.92 -15.05 21.07
CA PRO A 822 -3.54 -16.09 20.11
C PRO A 822 -2.12 -16.61 20.35
N GLY A 823 -1.96 -17.93 20.48
CA GLY A 823 -0.67 -18.54 20.80
C GLY A 823 -0.25 -18.40 22.26
N TYR A 824 -1.17 -18.03 23.17
CA TYR A 824 -0.91 -17.97 24.61
C TYR A 824 -0.14 -19.19 25.12
N ASN A 825 1.01 -18.93 25.77
CA ASN A 825 1.79 -19.94 26.46
C ASN A 825 2.27 -21.12 25.58
N THR A 826 2.69 -20.85 24.35
CA THR A 826 3.06 -21.90 23.37
C THR A 826 4.56 -21.97 23.05
N ILE A 827 5.33 -20.90 23.24
CA ILE A 827 6.72 -20.79 22.77
C ILE A 827 7.72 -20.89 23.92
N ASP A 828 8.63 -21.86 23.86
CA ASP A 828 9.75 -21.95 24.80
C ASP A 828 10.80 -20.86 24.48
N PRO A 829 11.31 -20.10 25.48
CA PRO A 829 12.32 -19.06 25.24
C PRO A 829 13.59 -19.62 24.57
N TYR A 830 14.17 -18.86 23.64
CA TYR A 830 15.39 -19.23 22.91
C TYR A 830 16.34 -18.03 22.72
N PRO A 831 17.65 -18.25 22.41
CA PRO A 831 18.61 -17.16 22.21
C PRO A 831 18.25 -16.26 21.01
N ASN A 832 18.43 -14.94 21.16
CA ASN A 832 18.17 -13.91 20.14
C ASN A 832 16.72 -13.91 19.62
N MET A 833 15.77 -14.29 20.47
CA MET A 833 14.34 -14.31 20.17
C MET A 833 13.82 -12.90 19.82
N ASN A 834 12.97 -12.82 18.79
CA ASN A 834 12.31 -11.60 18.30
C ASN A 834 13.27 -10.49 17.83
N GLN A 835 14.41 -10.84 17.23
CA GLN A 835 15.33 -9.86 16.64
C GLN A 835 15.33 -9.89 15.10
N ASN A 836 14.63 -10.85 14.51
CA ASN A 836 14.66 -11.15 13.06
C ASN A 836 13.31 -11.76 12.60
N CYS A 837 12.20 -11.37 13.25
CA CYS A 837 10.90 -12.01 13.08
C CYS A 837 9.87 -11.09 12.41
N PRO A 838 9.30 -11.50 11.26
CA PRO A 838 8.31 -10.68 10.56
C PRO A 838 7.01 -10.55 11.37
N SER A 839 6.25 -9.50 11.07
CA SER A 839 4.98 -9.18 11.73
C SER A 839 3.96 -8.68 10.70
N LEU A 840 3.34 -9.62 9.96
CA LEU A 840 2.33 -9.30 8.94
C LEU A 840 0.91 -9.75 9.30
N PRO A 841 -0.09 -8.85 9.27
CA PRO A 841 -1.50 -9.25 9.36
C PRO A 841 -1.95 -10.06 8.13
N PRO A 842 -3.11 -10.73 8.22
CA PRO A 842 -3.99 -10.83 9.40
C PRO A 842 -3.57 -11.93 10.39
N ASN A 843 -2.74 -12.88 9.97
CA ASN A 843 -2.45 -14.08 10.77
C ASN A 843 -1.17 -13.98 11.60
N TYR A 844 -0.27 -13.06 11.25
CA TYR A 844 1.02 -12.85 11.91
C TYR A 844 1.83 -14.14 12.05
N GLU A 845 1.81 -14.98 11.02
CA GLU A 845 2.56 -16.22 10.96
C GLU A 845 4.05 -15.93 10.92
N ARG A 846 4.82 -16.67 11.73
CA ARG A 846 6.25 -16.50 11.86
C ARG A 846 7.01 -17.77 11.44
N PRO A 847 8.18 -17.63 10.78
CA PRO A 847 9.05 -18.76 10.46
C PRO A 847 9.49 -19.51 11.73
N SER A 848 9.98 -20.75 11.61
CA SER A 848 10.48 -21.48 12.78
C SER A 848 11.67 -20.78 13.44
N LYS A 849 11.63 -20.64 14.78
CA LYS A 849 12.53 -19.79 15.60
C LYS A 849 12.29 -18.29 15.40
N CYS A 850 11.06 -18.01 15.00
CA CYS A 850 10.19 -16.89 15.29
C CYS A 850 8.84 -17.52 15.72
#